data_AF-A0A2D8A7Z4-F1
#
_entry.id   AF-A0A2D8A7Z4-F1
#
_cell.length_a   1.000
_cell.length_b   1.000
_cell.length_c   1.000
_cell.angle_alpha   90.00
_cell.angle_beta   90.00
_cell.angle_gamma   90.00
#
_symmetry.space_group_name_H-M   'P 1'
#
loop_
_entity.id
_entity.type
_entity.pdbx_description
1 polymer ?
#
loop_
_entity_poly.entity_id
_entity_poly.type
_entity_poly.pdbx_seq_one_letter_code
_entity_poly.pdbx_strand_id
1 'polypeptide(L)'
;MEHGKNYRRKLKPLVVVIGLANAQLALADDCTLTLTVDAVAATDTEATKTLDEALAEAAASACDTRVITIADTLSGETETQQTSFSMNGGRTLEVNGPAGGDFTIRTTFANQELFDVTEGSSLTLSNLIFDGEETARTEAVFALTDSTLTIDEVTVSNVNSGEISVIDLIESDAAISGSTFSGNRRLLYADGYGGEHTLTVTDSTFSSNTGAAIDAFDNKLVIEDSLFEDNSSVDSGAAIYSDGESGTGSVHIASSIFRGNSSGGNGGAIRARYQNAFVVEDSVFENNSAAASASLNGRGGALSFDGGMGGLTIRNSRFSGNSADGIAGAVNFDFLYLPEGSAISIEDSSFSGNQVAVSEFYSGRYAGGAIAISAESAVALDIRRSTFSGNQSEDEAGAIYAVGNVDLTIDSSTLDGNSARYAASALGFYGKALLVSHSTITGNTVTATDASRFNNSALYAYPDDNLQITHSVFSGNSAAADDTAGSLCSDIESSFSTSLAYTYWDGRTKPVCKEPDTDQSVITSTADPLLGELADNGGPTLTRYPAFNSPLVDAGDANIEDAPATDQRGSARIDRGAIDIGAVEYGNLPPEITLAAEDATLTVGDEFSLDASDLFTDPEGDALTFAMQGAPQGIGIDAGTGEVSGTLTTAGTFNITVTATDELGLSTDVSFTVTVEEAQRRSSSGGGGAVNLWWLMPLLLIRCLRKKQYAQ
;
A
#
# COMPACT_ATOMS: atom_id res chain seq x y z
N MET A 1 -8.87 -66.62 4.91
CA MET A 1 -9.28 -67.46 3.76
C MET A 1 -10.73 -67.84 3.97
N GLU A 2 -11.55 -67.77 2.91
CA GLU A 2 -12.96 -68.20 2.85
C GLU A 2 -13.94 -67.50 3.82
N HIS A 3 -15.24 -67.37 3.55
CA HIS A 3 -16.04 -67.60 2.32
C HIS A 3 -16.86 -66.34 2.02
N GLY A 4 -17.20 -66.09 0.74
CA GLY A 4 -18.12 -65.02 0.36
C GLY A 4 -19.45 -65.53 -0.21
N LYS A 5 -20.44 -64.64 -0.37
CA LYS A 5 -21.48 -64.69 -1.43
C LYS A 5 -22.32 -63.41 -1.48
N ASN A 6 -22.45 -62.84 -2.68
CA ASN A 6 -23.34 -61.70 -2.94
C ASN A 6 -24.82 -62.08 -2.78
N TYR A 7 -25.60 -61.23 -2.11
CA TYR A 7 -27.06 -61.30 -2.10
C TYR A 7 -27.68 -59.92 -2.33
N ARG A 8 -27.96 -59.58 -3.60
CA ARG A 8 -28.90 -58.51 -3.95
C ARG A 8 -30.30 -58.92 -3.50
N ARG A 9 -30.77 -58.46 -2.33
CA ARG A 9 -32.19 -58.51 -1.98
C ARG A 9 -32.91 -57.31 -2.58
N LYS A 10 -34.04 -57.57 -3.25
CA LYS A 10 -34.93 -56.51 -3.74
C LYS A 10 -35.51 -55.76 -2.55
N LEU A 11 -35.40 -54.43 -2.55
CA LEU A 11 -36.21 -53.58 -1.69
C LEU A 11 -37.69 -53.86 -1.98
N LYS A 12 -38.48 -54.03 -0.92
CA LYS A 12 -39.94 -53.84 -0.99
C LYS A 12 -40.22 -52.37 -0.71
N PRO A 13 -41.19 -51.72 -1.38
CA PRO A 13 -41.61 -50.39 -0.98
C PRO A 13 -42.18 -50.46 0.45
N LEU A 14 -41.64 -49.64 1.35
CA LEU A 14 -42.22 -49.43 2.67
C LEU A 14 -43.38 -48.44 2.50
N VAL A 15 -44.61 -48.95 2.44
CA VAL A 15 -45.81 -48.11 2.46
C VAL A 15 -46.00 -47.59 3.88
N VAL A 16 -45.41 -46.44 4.17
CA VAL A 16 -45.68 -45.69 5.39
C VAL A 16 -47.07 -45.07 5.25
N VAL A 17 -48.05 -45.62 5.96
CA VAL A 17 -49.37 -45.00 6.08
C VAL A 17 -49.26 -43.87 7.10
N ILE A 18 -48.90 -42.68 6.63
CA ILE A 18 -48.97 -41.46 7.44
C ILE A 18 -50.46 -41.16 7.67
N GLY A 19 -50.86 -41.04 8.92
CA GLY A 19 -52.22 -40.63 9.27
C GLY A 19 -52.42 -39.15 8.95
N LEU A 20 -53.30 -38.84 7.99
CA LEU A 20 -53.73 -37.47 7.69
C LEU A 20 -54.56 -36.90 8.84
N ALA A 21 -53.88 -36.34 9.83
CA ALA A 21 -54.43 -35.57 10.93
C ALA A 21 -54.14 -34.07 10.70
N ASN A 22 -54.91 -33.45 9.79
CA ASN A 22 -54.98 -32.00 9.55
C ASN A 22 -53.64 -31.23 9.51
N ALA A 23 -52.58 -31.83 8.97
CA ALA A 23 -51.47 -31.07 8.41
C ALA A 23 -51.98 -30.38 7.13
N GLN A 24 -52.59 -29.20 7.30
CA GLN A 24 -52.88 -28.30 6.21
C GLN A 24 -51.53 -27.83 5.68
N LEU A 25 -51.07 -28.44 4.58
CA LEU A 25 -50.01 -27.88 3.76
C LEU A 25 -50.57 -26.57 3.17
N ALA A 26 -50.40 -25.49 3.92
CA ALA A 26 -50.29 -24.18 3.32
C ALA A 26 -49.10 -24.27 2.36
N LEU A 27 -49.39 -24.16 1.07
CA LEU A 27 -48.51 -23.39 0.23
C LEU A 27 -48.50 -22.00 0.90
N ALA A 28 -47.33 -21.52 1.32
CA ALA A 28 -47.20 -20.10 1.58
C ALA A 28 -47.43 -19.43 0.22
N ASP A 29 -48.54 -18.70 0.11
CA ASP A 29 -48.73 -17.79 -1.02
C ASP A 29 -47.79 -16.61 -0.73
N ASP A 30 -46.62 -16.56 -1.38
CA ASP A 30 -45.60 -15.52 -1.22
C ASP A 30 -46.24 -14.13 -1.29
N CYS A 31 -46.52 -13.56 -0.11
CA CYS A 31 -47.27 -12.32 0.01
C CYS A 31 -46.32 -11.18 0.36
N THR A 32 -46.43 -10.09 -0.39
CA THR A 32 -45.83 -8.80 -0.05
C THR A 32 -46.92 -7.87 0.47
N LEU A 33 -46.77 -7.42 1.73
CA LEU A 33 -47.52 -6.28 2.24
C LEU A 33 -46.76 -4.99 1.91
N THR A 34 -47.38 -4.05 1.20
CA THR A 34 -46.80 -2.72 0.94
C THR A 34 -47.58 -1.65 1.72
N LEU A 35 -46.87 -0.82 2.46
CA LEU A 35 -47.40 0.26 3.28
C LEU A 35 -46.73 1.59 2.89
N THR A 36 -47.48 2.68 3.00
CA THR A 36 -46.95 4.05 2.83
C THR A 36 -47.10 4.81 4.14
N VAL A 37 -46.04 5.50 4.55
CA VAL A 37 -46.03 6.46 5.66
C VAL A 37 -46.17 7.85 5.08
N ASP A 38 -47.23 8.57 5.46
CA ASP A 38 -47.63 9.86 4.88
C ASP A 38 -47.91 10.97 5.91
N ALA A 39 -47.76 10.68 7.21
CA ALA A 39 -47.75 11.69 8.27
C ALA A 39 -46.83 11.30 9.45
N VAL A 40 -46.09 12.24 10.03
CA VAL A 40 -45.32 12.03 11.29
C VAL A 40 -46.19 12.07 12.56
N ALA A 41 -47.50 12.30 12.42
CA ALA A 41 -48.47 12.26 13.51
C ALA A 41 -49.90 12.05 12.96
N ALA A 42 -50.68 11.19 13.62
CA ALA A 42 -52.07 10.94 13.24
C ALA A 42 -52.96 12.20 13.37
N THR A 43 -53.78 12.48 12.36
CA THR A 43 -54.75 13.60 12.33
C THR A 43 -56.09 13.16 11.72
N ASP A 44 -57.20 13.85 12.02
CA ASP A 44 -58.57 13.47 11.60
C ASP A 44 -58.89 13.72 10.09
N THR A 45 -57.96 13.43 9.17
CA THR A 45 -58.14 13.63 7.70
C THR A 45 -57.64 12.42 6.89
N GLU A 46 -58.08 12.24 5.64
CA GLU A 46 -58.05 10.94 4.92
C GLU A 46 -56.67 10.41 4.44
N ALA A 47 -55.56 10.83 5.07
CA ALA A 47 -54.21 10.26 4.97
C ALA A 47 -53.48 10.59 6.29
N THR A 48 -52.95 9.58 7.00
CA THR A 48 -52.58 9.70 8.43
C THR A 48 -51.42 8.84 8.90
N LYS A 49 -50.89 7.93 8.06
CA LYS A 49 -50.15 6.78 8.58
C LYS A 49 -48.74 7.17 8.99
N THR A 50 -48.42 6.93 10.26
CA THR A 50 -47.09 7.13 10.83
C THR A 50 -46.26 5.85 10.72
N LEU A 51 -44.95 5.93 10.94
CA LEU A 51 -44.06 4.78 10.95
C LEU A 51 -44.38 3.80 12.10
N ASP A 52 -44.73 4.30 13.30
CA ASP A 52 -45.23 3.44 14.41
C ASP A 52 -46.48 2.64 13.96
N GLU A 53 -47.43 3.27 13.27
CA GLU A 53 -48.63 2.58 12.75
C GLU A 53 -48.31 1.57 11.63
N ALA A 54 -47.37 1.90 10.75
CA ALA A 54 -46.93 1.02 9.67
C ALA A 54 -46.15 -0.21 10.19
N LEU A 55 -45.27 -0.02 11.17
CA LEU A 55 -44.54 -1.10 11.84
C LEU A 55 -45.51 -2.02 12.61
N ALA A 56 -46.50 -1.47 13.31
CA ALA A 56 -47.52 -2.27 13.98
C ALA A 56 -48.37 -3.12 13.01
N GLU A 57 -48.72 -2.58 11.84
CA GLU A 57 -49.44 -3.34 10.79
C GLU A 57 -48.54 -4.40 10.13
N ALA A 58 -47.26 -4.08 9.89
CA ALA A 58 -46.27 -5.04 9.38
C ALA A 58 -46.02 -6.20 10.37
N ALA A 59 -45.95 -5.92 11.68
CA ALA A 59 -45.79 -6.94 12.72
C ALA A 59 -47.03 -7.85 12.83
N ALA A 60 -48.23 -7.29 12.67
CA ALA A 60 -49.49 -8.04 12.63
C ALA A 60 -49.72 -8.83 11.32
N SER A 61 -48.89 -8.61 10.30
CA SER A 61 -49.07 -9.18 8.97
C SER A 61 -48.68 -10.66 8.87
N ALA A 62 -49.59 -11.45 8.29
CA ALA A 62 -49.33 -12.85 7.92
C ALA A 62 -48.60 -13.01 6.57
N CYS A 63 -48.18 -11.91 5.95
CA CYS A 63 -47.37 -11.90 4.73
C CYS A 63 -45.88 -11.95 5.08
N ASP A 64 -45.10 -12.73 4.34
CA ASP A 64 -43.70 -13.02 4.67
C ASP A 64 -42.75 -11.88 4.27
N THR A 65 -43.06 -11.13 3.19
CA THR A 65 -42.38 -9.87 2.84
C THR A 65 -43.23 -8.66 3.25
N ARG A 66 -42.59 -7.64 3.81
CA ARG A 66 -43.19 -6.35 4.16
C ARG A 66 -42.32 -5.23 3.59
N VAL A 67 -42.94 -4.24 2.96
CA VAL A 67 -42.26 -3.05 2.41
C VAL A 67 -42.97 -1.81 2.93
N ILE A 68 -42.25 -0.97 3.67
CA ILE A 68 -42.69 0.34 4.13
C ILE A 68 -41.97 1.41 3.29
N THR A 69 -42.73 2.33 2.71
CA THR A 69 -42.17 3.47 1.95
C THR A 69 -42.62 4.78 2.60
N ILE A 70 -41.67 5.61 2.99
CA ILE A 70 -41.93 6.95 3.53
C ILE A 70 -42.07 7.91 2.36
N ALA A 71 -43.17 8.66 2.30
CA ALA A 71 -43.47 9.52 1.17
C ALA A 71 -42.51 10.72 1.08
N ASP A 72 -42.12 11.11 -0.15
CA ASP A 72 -41.29 12.30 -0.42
C ASP A 72 -41.83 13.61 0.19
N THR A 73 -43.13 13.66 0.51
CA THR A 73 -43.78 14.76 1.22
C THR A 73 -43.34 14.92 2.68
N LEU A 74 -42.60 13.95 3.23
CA LEU A 74 -42.00 13.97 4.57
C LEU A 74 -40.48 14.20 4.53
N SER A 75 -39.91 14.57 3.38
CA SER A 75 -38.51 14.97 3.25
C SER A 75 -38.21 16.15 4.21
N GLY A 76 -37.21 15.95 5.07
CA GLY A 76 -36.78 16.89 6.12
C GLY A 76 -37.60 16.87 7.41
N GLU A 77 -38.61 15.99 7.54
CA GLU A 77 -39.41 15.84 8.76
C GLU A 77 -38.76 14.89 9.78
N THR A 78 -39.28 14.87 11.01
CA THR A 78 -38.81 13.99 12.10
C THR A 78 -39.98 13.26 12.75
N GLU A 79 -39.94 11.93 12.80
CA GLU A 79 -40.88 11.11 13.58
C GLU A 79 -40.21 10.53 14.83
N THR A 80 -40.91 10.67 15.96
CA THR A 80 -40.50 10.11 17.24
C THR A 80 -41.27 8.81 17.48
N GLN A 81 -40.62 7.68 17.19
CA GLN A 81 -41.13 6.34 17.46
C GLN A 81 -41.36 6.13 18.96
N GLN A 82 -42.39 5.36 19.29
CA GLN A 82 -42.77 5.03 20.66
C GLN A 82 -42.80 3.52 20.93
N THR A 83 -42.62 2.69 19.91
CA THR A 83 -42.64 1.23 20.02
C THR A 83 -41.43 0.55 19.37
N SER A 84 -41.11 -0.65 19.85
CA SER A 84 -40.14 -1.57 19.25
C SER A 84 -40.82 -2.47 18.19
N PHE A 85 -40.09 -2.84 17.15
CA PHE A 85 -40.53 -3.79 16.13
C PHE A 85 -39.77 -5.12 16.26
N SER A 86 -40.49 -6.18 16.61
CA SER A 86 -39.96 -7.55 16.65
C SER A 86 -40.39 -8.35 15.41
N MET A 87 -39.46 -9.07 14.78
CA MET A 87 -39.71 -9.94 13.64
C MET A 87 -38.93 -11.26 13.75
N ASN A 88 -39.59 -12.36 13.36
CA ASN A 88 -39.01 -13.70 13.40
C ASN A 88 -39.49 -14.60 12.25
N GLY A 89 -38.95 -15.81 12.16
CA GLY A 89 -39.47 -16.92 11.38
C GLY A 89 -39.31 -16.80 9.87
N GLY A 90 -38.14 -16.36 9.40
CA GLY A 90 -37.80 -16.33 7.97
C GLY A 90 -38.48 -15.21 7.18
N ARG A 91 -38.74 -14.05 7.81
CA ARG A 91 -39.52 -12.94 7.21
C ARG A 91 -38.64 -11.74 6.83
N THR A 92 -39.10 -10.96 5.85
CA THR A 92 -38.40 -9.77 5.35
C THR A 92 -39.16 -8.49 5.70
N LEU A 93 -38.46 -7.46 6.17
CA LEU A 93 -38.93 -6.07 6.22
C LEU A 93 -37.96 -5.17 5.45
N GLU A 94 -38.49 -4.40 4.49
CA GLU A 94 -37.83 -3.24 3.89
C GLU A 94 -38.46 -1.95 4.45
N VAL A 95 -37.64 -1.00 4.89
CA VAL A 95 -38.07 0.37 5.23
C VAL A 95 -37.27 1.35 4.39
N ASN A 96 -37.94 1.98 3.43
CA ASN A 96 -37.34 2.89 2.46
C ASN A 96 -37.81 4.32 2.73
N GLY A 97 -36.86 5.22 3.00
CA GLY A 97 -37.09 6.64 3.21
C GLY A 97 -37.46 7.42 1.94
N PRO A 98 -37.69 8.74 2.06
CA PRO A 98 -37.92 9.61 0.90
C PRO A 98 -36.65 9.78 0.06
N ALA A 99 -36.79 10.13 -1.22
CA ALA A 99 -35.67 10.28 -2.14
C ALA A 99 -34.70 11.45 -1.84
N GLY A 100 -34.90 12.16 -0.73
CA GLY A 100 -33.99 13.17 -0.18
C GLY A 100 -33.04 12.64 0.92
N GLY A 101 -33.25 11.42 1.42
CA GLY A 101 -32.44 10.81 2.49
C GLY A 101 -32.57 11.46 3.87
N ASP A 102 -33.50 12.40 4.05
CA ASP A 102 -33.52 13.38 5.15
C ASP A 102 -34.68 13.21 6.15
N PHE A 103 -35.33 12.04 6.18
CA PHE A 103 -36.33 11.70 7.20
C PHE A 103 -35.67 11.17 8.49
N THR A 104 -35.97 11.79 9.63
CA THR A 104 -35.31 11.50 10.91
C THR A 104 -36.16 10.68 11.89
N ILE A 105 -35.56 9.66 12.51
CA ILE A 105 -36.19 8.68 13.41
C ILE A 105 -35.55 8.73 14.82
N ARG A 106 -36.37 8.73 15.89
CA ARG A 106 -35.93 8.77 17.31
C ARG A 106 -36.82 7.89 18.21
N THR A 107 -36.29 7.05 19.14
CA THR A 107 -37.07 6.40 20.25
C THR A 107 -37.18 7.41 21.41
N THR A 108 -38.36 7.64 22.00
CA THR A 108 -38.49 8.36 23.30
C THR A 108 -38.25 7.46 24.50
N PHE A 109 -37.26 6.57 24.41
CA PHE A 109 -37.31 5.29 25.09
C PHE A 109 -35.97 4.78 25.62
N ALA A 110 -36.08 3.87 26.60
CA ALA A 110 -34.96 3.30 27.33
C ALA A 110 -35.25 1.84 27.68
N ASN A 111 -34.23 1.01 27.50
CA ASN A 111 -34.24 -0.43 27.76
C ASN A 111 -35.24 -1.23 26.89
N GLN A 112 -35.28 -0.89 25.59
CA GLN A 112 -35.82 -1.67 24.47
C GLN A 112 -35.10 -1.26 23.18
N GLU A 113 -34.96 -2.19 22.24
CA GLU A 113 -34.43 -1.99 20.88
C GLU A 113 -35.48 -1.34 19.95
N LEU A 114 -35.07 -0.73 18.83
CA LEU A 114 -36.02 -0.28 17.79
C LEU A 114 -36.41 -1.45 16.87
N PHE A 115 -35.41 -2.23 16.42
CA PHE A 115 -35.59 -3.44 15.62
C PHE A 115 -34.97 -4.64 16.34
N ASP A 116 -35.77 -5.69 16.52
CA ASP A 116 -35.42 -7.01 17.06
C ASP A 116 -35.75 -8.05 15.96
N VAL A 117 -34.74 -8.67 15.35
CA VAL A 117 -34.92 -9.49 14.14
C VAL A 117 -34.22 -10.83 14.27
N THR A 118 -34.98 -11.93 14.21
CA THR A 118 -34.51 -13.26 14.62
C THR A 118 -34.94 -14.40 13.69
N GLU A 119 -34.40 -15.61 13.88
CA GLU A 119 -34.85 -16.87 13.27
C GLU A 119 -34.93 -16.82 11.71
N GLY A 120 -33.80 -16.61 11.04
CA GLY A 120 -33.64 -16.55 9.59
C GLY A 120 -34.24 -15.32 8.90
N SER A 121 -34.52 -14.24 9.64
CA SER A 121 -35.23 -13.06 9.11
C SER A 121 -34.28 -12.03 8.50
N SER A 122 -34.82 -11.06 7.74
CA SER A 122 -34.03 -10.05 7.03
C SER A 122 -34.60 -8.65 7.19
N LEU A 123 -33.74 -7.68 7.51
CA LEU A 123 -34.08 -6.25 7.62
C LEU A 123 -33.27 -5.42 6.63
N THR A 124 -33.96 -4.65 5.80
CA THR A 124 -33.37 -3.68 4.87
C THR A 124 -33.83 -2.27 5.22
N LEU A 125 -32.88 -1.35 5.37
CA LEU A 125 -33.12 0.06 5.67
C LEU A 125 -32.43 0.91 4.61
N SER A 126 -33.15 1.86 3.98
CA SER A 126 -32.52 2.78 3.04
C SER A 126 -33.01 4.22 3.15
N ASN A 127 -32.12 5.19 2.91
CA ASN A 127 -32.45 6.64 2.82
C ASN A 127 -33.04 7.23 4.12
N LEU A 128 -32.48 6.88 5.29
CA LEU A 128 -33.00 7.24 6.63
C LEU A 128 -31.94 7.91 7.52
N ILE A 129 -32.39 8.73 8.49
CA ILE A 129 -31.56 9.28 9.56
C ILE A 129 -32.04 8.76 10.92
N PHE A 130 -31.13 8.24 11.75
CA PHE A 130 -31.38 7.79 13.12
C PHE A 130 -30.72 8.74 14.14
N ASP A 131 -31.56 9.60 14.73
CA ASP A 131 -31.25 10.61 15.76
C ASP A 131 -31.02 10.08 17.19
N GLY A 132 -29.88 10.38 17.84
CA GLY A 132 -29.60 10.12 19.25
C GLY A 132 -29.87 11.29 20.24
N GLU A 133 -29.68 12.55 19.81
CA GLU A 133 -29.81 13.82 20.57
C GLU A 133 -29.60 13.79 22.12
N GLU A 134 -28.35 13.65 22.57
CA GLU A 134 -27.78 13.78 23.94
C GLU A 134 -28.42 13.03 25.14
N THR A 135 -29.69 12.64 25.13
CA THR A 135 -30.39 12.07 26.30
C THR A 135 -30.29 10.55 26.37
N ALA A 136 -29.23 10.06 27.01
CA ALA A 136 -29.07 8.72 27.62
C ALA A 136 -29.99 7.60 27.09
N ARG A 137 -29.57 6.93 26.00
CA ARG A 137 -30.09 5.60 25.63
C ARG A 137 -29.33 4.52 26.42
N THR A 138 -29.91 3.33 26.55
CA THR A 138 -29.30 2.22 27.34
C THR A 138 -28.91 1.02 26.48
N GLU A 139 -29.64 0.76 25.39
CA GLU A 139 -29.62 -0.47 24.60
C GLU A 139 -29.58 -0.16 23.09
N ALA A 140 -29.60 -1.19 22.25
CA ALA A 140 -29.39 -1.10 20.81
C ALA A 140 -30.49 -0.34 20.05
N VAL A 141 -30.18 0.03 18.80
CA VAL A 141 -31.20 0.44 17.81
C VAL A 141 -31.58 -0.78 16.96
N PHE A 142 -30.61 -1.61 16.61
CA PHE A 142 -30.82 -2.81 15.80
C PHE A 142 -30.16 -4.00 16.51
N ALA A 143 -30.95 -5.00 16.90
CA ALA A 143 -30.47 -6.29 17.40
C ALA A 143 -30.92 -7.40 16.45
N LEU A 144 -29.97 -8.22 16.01
CA LEU A 144 -30.21 -9.33 15.09
C LEU A 144 -29.62 -10.64 15.63
N THR A 145 -30.32 -11.76 15.42
CA THR A 145 -29.83 -13.10 15.79
C THR A 145 -30.23 -14.13 14.74
N ASP A 146 -29.28 -14.91 14.19
CA ASP A 146 -29.55 -15.85 13.07
C ASP A 146 -30.29 -15.12 11.93
N SER A 147 -29.78 -13.99 11.45
CA SER A 147 -30.54 -13.07 10.58
C SER A 147 -29.64 -12.28 9.61
N THR A 148 -30.25 -11.45 8.75
CA THR A 148 -29.54 -10.61 7.77
C THR A 148 -29.92 -9.14 7.90
N LEU A 149 -28.92 -8.25 7.94
CA LEU A 149 -29.08 -6.79 7.91
C LEU A 149 -28.59 -6.20 6.57
N THR A 150 -29.30 -5.22 6.04
CA THR A 150 -28.84 -4.37 4.94
C THR A 150 -29.12 -2.90 5.28
N ILE A 151 -28.10 -2.06 5.21
CA ILE A 151 -28.16 -0.61 5.46
C ILE A 151 -27.57 0.11 4.25
N ASP A 152 -28.36 0.94 3.57
CA ASP A 152 -27.99 1.61 2.31
C ASP A 152 -28.36 3.10 2.34
N GLU A 153 -27.39 4.02 2.16
CA GLU A 153 -27.63 5.48 2.24
C GLU A 153 -28.32 5.89 3.57
N VAL A 154 -27.83 5.39 4.71
CA VAL A 154 -28.39 5.68 6.05
C VAL A 154 -27.40 6.47 6.90
N THR A 155 -27.91 7.46 7.63
CA THR A 155 -27.14 8.16 8.68
C THR A 155 -27.57 7.68 10.08
N VAL A 156 -26.61 7.35 10.93
CA VAL A 156 -26.83 7.07 12.37
C VAL A 156 -25.93 8.00 13.17
N SER A 157 -26.52 8.87 14.00
CA SER A 157 -25.74 9.93 14.66
C SER A 157 -26.13 10.22 16.11
N ASN A 158 -25.13 10.62 16.90
CA ASN A 158 -25.26 10.98 18.32
C ASN A 158 -25.82 9.86 19.22
N VAL A 159 -25.88 8.60 18.75
CA VAL A 159 -26.49 7.50 19.50
C VAL A 159 -25.55 7.04 20.61
N ASN A 160 -25.82 7.50 21.81
CA ASN A 160 -25.08 7.18 23.03
C ASN A 160 -25.74 5.98 23.74
N SER A 161 -25.42 4.76 23.32
CA SER A 161 -25.91 3.53 23.97
C SER A 161 -25.13 3.20 25.26
N GLY A 162 -25.77 2.47 26.16
CA GLY A 162 -25.31 2.26 27.54
C GLY A 162 -24.22 1.21 27.64
N GLU A 163 -24.63 -0.05 27.82
CA GLU A 163 -23.73 -1.20 27.87
C GLU A 163 -23.71 -2.00 26.55
N ILE A 164 -24.82 -2.00 25.80
CA ILE A 164 -24.98 -2.64 24.48
C ILE A 164 -24.53 -1.69 23.35
N SER A 165 -24.19 -2.22 22.18
CA SER A 165 -23.88 -1.44 20.97
C SER A 165 -25.13 -0.91 20.25
N VAL A 166 -24.97 0.03 19.31
CA VAL A 166 -26.07 0.63 18.53
C VAL A 166 -26.62 -0.33 17.47
N ILE A 167 -25.73 -1.08 16.83
CA ILE A 167 -26.01 -2.26 16.01
C ILE A 167 -25.40 -3.47 16.75
N ASP A 168 -26.18 -4.54 16.92
CA ASP A 168 -25.79 -5.77 17.59
C ASP A 168 -26.17 -6.97 16.69
N LEU A 169 -25.17 -7.75 16.26
CA LEU A 169 -25.30 -8.82 15.27
C LEU A 169 -24.78 -10.15 15.83
N ILE A 170 -25.68 -11.06 16.20
CA ILE A 170 -25.32 -12.40 16.71
C ILE A 170 -25.60 -13.44 15.64
N GLU A 171 -24.63 -14.27 15.27
CA GLU A 171 -24.78 -15.32 14.24
C GLU A 171 -25.47 -14.79 12.96
N SER A 172 -25.15 -13.55 12.55
CA SER A 172 -25.91 -12.77 11.55
C SER A 172 -25.01 -12.12 10.50
N ASP A 173 -25.47 -12.11 9.25
CA ASP A 173 -24.80 -11.44 8.14
C ASP A 173 -25.23 -9.97 8.02
N ALA A 174 -24.33 -9.08 7.58
CA ALA A 174 -24.66 -7.68 7.36
C ALA A 174 -23.94 -7.07 6.15
N ALA A 175 -24.67 -6.23 5.41
CA ALA A 175 -24.14 -5.37 4.35
C ALA A 175 -24.45 -3.89 4.65
N ILE A 176 -23.43 -3.03 4.53
CA ILE A 176 -23.51 -1.59 4.76
C ILE A 176 -22.92 -0.84 3.55
N SER A 177 -23.69 0.04 2.94
CA SER A 177 -23.34 0.83 1.75
C SER A 177 -23.75 2.30 1.88
N GLY A 178 -22.96 3.23 1.35
CA GLY A 178 -23.29 4.68 1.27
C GLY A 178 -23.55 5.37 2.62
N SER A 179 -23.17 4.77 3.74
CA SER A 179 -23.76 5.07 5.05
C SER A 179 -22.82 5.82 5.98
N THR A 180 -23.39 6.68 6.84
CA THR A 180 -22.63 7.58 7.73
C THR A 180 -22.97 7.34 9.20
N PHE A 181 -21.96 6.97 9.98
CA PHE A 181 -22.09 6.69 11.41
C PHE A 181 -21.22 7.67 12.21
N SER A 182 -21.83 8.71 12.78
CA SER A 182 -21.10 9.84 13.38
C SER A 182 -21.43 10.13 14.85
N GLY A 183 -20.40 10.29 15.68
CA GLY A 183 -20.55 10.73 17.07
C GLY A 183 -21.29 9.74 18.00
N ASN A 184 -21.37 8.45 17.62
CA ASN A 184 -22.05 7.42 18.41
C ASN A 184 -21.12 6.88 19.51
N ARG A 185 -21.70 6.08 20.42
CA ARG A 185 -20.95 5.30 21.42
C ARG A 185 -21.23 3.82 21.19
N ARG A 186 -20.19 2.97 21.21
CA ARG A 186 -20.27 1.51 20.94
C ARG A 186 -21.13 1.23 19.71
N LEU A 187 -20.59 1.55 18.54
CA LEU A 187 -21.43 1.67 17.36
C LEU A 187 -21.92 0.29 16.85
N LEU A 188 -21.03 -0.61 16.46
CA LEU A 188 -21.41 -1.91 15.91
C LEU A 188 -20.69 -3.03 16.67
N TYR A 189 -21.47 -4.00 17.15
CA TYR A 189 -20.97 -5.29 17.64
C TYR A 189 -21.43 -6.41 16.72
N ALA A 190 -20.54 -7.33 16.36
CA ALA A 190 -20.85 -8.53 15.61
C ALA A 190 -20.11 -9.74 16.21
N ASP A 191 -20.84 -10.82 16.52
CA ASP A 191 -20.31 -12.07 17.06
C ASP A 191 -20.84 -13.27 16.27
N GLY A 192 -19.93 -14.00 15.61
CA GLY A 192 -20.26 -15.15 14.78
C GLY A 192 -20.30 -16.48 15.53
N TYR A 193 -19.88 -16.54 16.80
CA TYR A 193 -19.74 -17.76 17.61
C TYR A 193 -19.05 -18.97 16.93
N GLY A 194 -18.15 -18.71 15.97
CA GLY A 194 -17.46 -19.72 15.18
C GLY A 194 -18.25 -20.27 13.98
N GLY A 195 -19.30 -19.58 13.55
CA GLY A 195 -19.95 -19.75 12.25
C GLY A 195 -19.18 -19.10 11.09
N GLU A 196 -19.73 -19.19 9.88
CA GLU A 196 -19.24 -18.50 8.68
C GLU A 196 -20.14 -17.28 8.38
N HIS A 197 -20.08 -16.26 9.25
CA HIS A 197 -20.85 -15.02 9.11
C HIS A 197 -19.99 -13.88 8.55
N THR A 198 -20.61 -12.96 7.80
CA THR A 198 -19.92 -11.86 7.10
C THR A 198 -20.54 -10.50 7.40
N LEU A 199 -19.70 -9.55 7.86
CA LEU A 199 -19.98 -8.12 7.88
C LEU A 199 -19.22 -7.44 6.73
N THR A 200 -19.96 -6.87 5.78
CA THR A 200 -19.41 -6.13 4.64
C THR A 200 -19.74 -4.64 4.77
N VAL A 201 -18.73 -3.78 4.62
CA VAL A 201 -18.85 -2.32 4.69
C VAL A 201 -18.22 -1.72 3.45
N THR A 202 -18.98 -0.90 2.72
CA THR A 202 -18.61 -0.31 1.42
C THR A 202 -18.99 1.17 1.36
N ASP A 203 -18.14 2.02 0.75
CA ASP A 203 -18.41 3.46 0.51
C ASP A 203 -19.07 4.17 1.71
N SER A 204 -18.55 3.93 2.91
CA SER A 204 -19.19 4.33 4.18
C SER A 204 -18.24 5.09 5.10
N THR A 205 -18.78 6.01 5.90
CA THR A 205 -18.02 6.89 6.79
C THR A 205 -18.35 6.64 8.26
N PHE A 206 -17.32 6.36 9.06
CA PHE A 206 -17.37 6.11 10.50
C PHE A 206 -16.55 7.19 11.19
N SER A 207 -17.19 8.21 11.77
CA SER A 207 -16.49 9.42 12.26
C SER A 207 -16.79 9.81 13.71
N SER A 208 -15.74 10.18 14.46
CA SER A 208 -15.85 10.69 15.84
C SER A 208 -16.61 9.77 16.83
N ASN A 209 -16.68 8.46 16.57
CA ASN A 209 -17.37 7.51 17.46
C ASN A 209 -16.52 7.23 18.72
N THR A 210 -17.16 6.70 19.77
CA THR A 210 -16.53 6.45 21.08
C THR A 210 -16.67 4.99 21.54
N GLY A 211 -15.56 4.38 21.97
CA GLY A 211 -15.37 2.93 21.90
C GLY A 211 -14.80 2.53 20.53
N ALA A 212 -14.76 1.24 20.21
CA ALA A 212 -14.56 0.84 18.81
C ALA A 212 -15.77 1.27 17.96
N ALA A 213 -15.54 1.63 16.70
CA ALA A 213 -16.64 1.86 15.77
C ALA A 213 -17.22 0.52 15.26
N ILE A 214 -16.36 -0.50 15.13
CA ILE A 214 -16.74 -1.90 14.87
C ILE A 214 -15.99 -2.82 15.86
N ASP A 215 -16.74 -3.57 16.66
CA ASP A 215 -16.31 -4.73 17.45
C ASP A 215 -16.72 -6.02 16.69
N ALA A 216 -15.77 -6.80 16.15
CA ALA A 216 -16.05 -7.94 15.26
C ALA A 216 -15.39 -9.25 15.72
N PHE A 217 -16.16 -10.11 16.39
CA PHE A 217 -15.79 -11.41 16.94
C PHE A 217 -16.21 -12.56 16.02
N ASP A 218 -15.31 -13.51 15.77
CA ASP A 218 -15.53 -14.75 14.99
C ASP A 218 -16.28 -14.56 13.65
N ASN A 219 -16.05 -13.42 13.02
CA ASN A 219 -16.70 -12.95 11.80
C ASN A 219 -15.70 -12.79 10.65
N LYS A 220 -16.18 -12.88 9.42
CA LYS A 220 -15.48 -12.35 8.24
C LYS A 220 -15.83 -10.87 8.08
N LEU A 221 -14.88 -9.99 8.37
CA LEU A 221 -15.01 -8.55 8.18
C LEU A 221 -14.42 -8.12 6.83
N VAL A 222 -15.20 -7.42 6.01
CA VAL A 222 -14.78 -6.87 4.72
C VAL A 222 -15.04 -5.37 4.73
N ILE A 223 -13.99 -4.56 4.52
CA ILE A 223 -14.04 -3.10 4.48
C ILE A 223 -13.48 -2.63 3.13
N GLU A 224 -14.30 -2.03 2.29
CA GLU A 224 -13.90 -1.53 0.96
C GLU A 224 -14.29 -0.05 0.79
N ASP A 225 -13.44 0.74 0.13
CA ASP A 225 -13.67 2.16 -0.24
C ASP A 225 -14.17 3.08 0.92
N SER A 226 -13.86 2.76 2.19
CA SER A 226 -14.50 3.36 3.37
C SER A 226 -13.58 4.25 4.20
N LEU A 227 -14.17 5.18 4.96
CA LEU A 227 -13.47 6.17 5.79
C LEU A 227 -13.75 5.97 7.29
N PHE A 228 -12.69 5.77 8.08
CA PHE A 228 -12.73 5.75 9.55
C PHE A 228 -11.90 6.92 10.09
N GLU A 229 -12.56 7.96 10.59
CA GLU A 229 -11.92 9.25 10.95
C GLU A 229 -12.20 9.69 12.39
N ASP A 230 -11.14 10.03 13.14
CA ASP A 230 -11.20 10.59 14.50
C ASP A 230 -11.99 9.75 15.54
N ASN A 231 -12.16 8.44 15.32
CA ASN A 231 -12.81 7.55 16.30
C ASN A 231 -11.90 7.33 17.52
N SER A 232 -12.48 7.15 18.70
CA SER A 232 -11.73 7.13 19.97
C SER A 232 -12.15 6.02 20.94
N SER A 233 -11.20 5.18 21.35
CA SER A 233 -11.43 4.07 22.29
C SER A 233 -10.58 4.25 23.55
N VAL A 234 -11.12 3.92 24.72
CA VAL A 234 -10.33 3.91 25.97
C VAL A 234 -9.51 2.62 26.13
N ASP A 235 -9.74 1.62 25.28
CA ASP A 235 -9.17 0.27 25.39
C ASP A 235 -8.25 -0.07 24.20
N SER A 236 -8.80 -0.40 23.04
CA SER A 236 -8.04 -0.81 21.84
C SER A 236 -8.89 -0.59 20.58
N GLY A 237 -8.25 -0.57 19.40
CA GLY A 237 -8.92 -0.63 18.10
C GLY A 237 -10.02 0.42 17.89
N ALA A 238 -9.69 1.71 17.91
CA ALA A 238 -10.71 2.76 17.97
C ALA A 238 -11.59 2.87 16.72
N ALA A 239 -11.07 2.50 15.54
CA ALA A 239 -11.89 2.24 14.37
C ALA A 239 -12.46 0.81 14.42
N ILE A 240 -11.59 -0.19 14.54
CA ILE A 240 -11.96 -1.61 14.49
C ILE A 240 -11.23 -2.39 15.58
N TYR A 241 -11.97 -3.11 16.41
CA TYR A 241 -11.46 -4.20 17.23
C TYR A 241 -12.00 -5.51 16.64
N SER A 242 -11.13 -6.48 16.33
CA SER A 242 -11.55 -7.77 15.79
C SER A 242 -10.83 -8.95 16.45
N ASP A 243 -11.57 -10.04 16.62
CA ASP A 243 -11.19 -11.20 17.41
C ASP A 243 -11.64 -12.48 16.71
N GLY A 244 -10.83 -13.54 16.75
CA GLY A 244 -11.06 -14.78 16.02
C GLY A 244 -10.81 -16.03 16.86
N GLU A 245 -11.12 -16.01 18.16
CA GLU A 245 -10.75 -17.10 19.10
C GLU A 245 -11.26 -18.50 18.69
N SER A 246 -12.30 -18.61 17.84
CA SER A 246 -12.73 -19.89 17.25
C SER A 246 -11.83 -20.42 16.11
N GLY A 247 -11.10 -19.53 15.44
CA GLY A 247 -10.35 -19.80 14.21
C GLY A 247 -11.12 -19.59 12.90
N THR A 248 -12.37 -19.07 12.90
CA THR A 248 -13.08 -18.69 11.65
C THR A 248 -12.87 -17.23 11.25
N GLY A 249 -12.63 -16.34 12.23
CA GLY A 249 -12.52 -14.89 12.01
C GLY A 249 -11.46 -14.50 10.99
N SER A 250 -11.78 -13.54 10.13
CA SER A 250 -10.83 -12.96 9.17
C SER A 250 -11.19 -11.51 8.81
N VAL A 251 -10.19 -10.70 8.47
CA VAL A 251 -10.39 -9.29 8.09
C VAL A 251 -9.74 -9.00 6.74
N HIS A 252 -10.47 -8.30 5.87
CA HIS A 252 -10.00 -7.81 4.58
C HIS A 252 -10.33 -6.32 4.46
N ILE A 253 -9.32 -5.52 4.14
CA ILE A 253 -9.41 -4.05 4.02
C ILE A 253 -8.83 -3.65 2.66
N ALA A 254 -9.62 -3.02 1.81
CA ALA A 254 -9.23 -2.52 0.49
C ALA A 254 -9.60 -1.04 0.31
N SER A 255 -8.77 -0.28 -0.42
CA SER A 255 -9.04 1.11 -0.84
C SER A 255 -9.42 2.11 0.28
N SER A 256 -9.20 1.77 1.55
CA SER A 256 -9.86 2.43 2.69
C SER A 256 -8.92 3.35 3.47
N ILE A 257 -9.50 4.34 4.15
CA ILE A 257 -8.77 5.39 4.87
C ILE A 257 -9.07 5.33 6.36
N PHE A 258 -8.03 5.19 7.18
CA PHE A 258 -8.07 5.27 8.64
C PHE A 258 -7.25 6.48 9.08
N ARG A 259 -7.92 7.58 9.48
CA ARG A 259 -7.26 8.82 9.89
C ARG A 259 -7.57 9.19 11.35
N GLY A 260 -6.54 9.60 12.10
CA GLY A 260 -6.72 10.27 13.41
C GLY A 260 -7.30 9.41 14.53
N ASN A 261 -7.57 8.13 14.29
CA ASN A 261 -8.19 7.23 15.27
C ASN A 261 -7.25 7.01 16.46
N SER A 262 -7.79 7.04 17.68
CA SER A 262 -6.98 7.09 18.91
C SER A 262 -7.47 6.08 19.95
N SER A 263 -6.60 5.17 20.38
CA SER A 263 -6.92 4.18 21.42
C SER A 263 -6.05 4.32 22.67
N GLY A 264 -6.63 4.03 23.84
CA GLY A 264 -5.95 4.01 25.15
C GLY A 264 -5.04 2.78 25.39
N GLY A 265 -4.67 2.07 24.32
CA GLY A 265 -3.94 0.81 24.39
C GLY A 265 -3.40 0.36 23.03
N ASN A 266 -3.65 -0.90 22.66
CA ASN A 266 -3.08 -1.49 21.45
C ASN A 266 -3.95 -1.21 20.22
N GLY A 267 -3.32 -0.87 19.09
CA GLY A 267 -4.00 -0.60 17.82
C GLY A 267 -4.75 0.73 17.87
N GLY A 268 -4.14 1.82 17.38
CA GLY A 268 -4.78 3.14 17.40
C GLY A 268 -6.01 3.19 16.49
N ALA A 269 -5.86 2.75 15.23
CA ALA A 269 -7.00 2.48 14.36
C ALA A 269 -7.55 1.07 14.60
N ILE A 270 -6.72 0.03 14.42
CA ILE A 270 -7.19 -1.36 14.41
C ILE A 270 -6.38 -2.23 15.37
N ARG A 271 -7.09 -3.05 16.14
CA ARG A 271 -6.51 -4.23 16.80
C ARG A 271 -7.18 -5.49 16.29
N ALA A 272 -6.38 -6.47 15.89
CA ALA A 272 -6.87 -7.73 15.36
C ALA A 272 -6.20 -8.92 16.07
N ARG A 273 -7.00 -9.86 16.58
CA ARG A 273 -6.54 -11.02 17.35
C ARG A 273 -7.04 -12.33 16.76
N TYR A 274 -6.27 -13.40 16.91
CA TYR A 274 -6.65 -14.79 16.57
C TYR A 274 -7.14 -15.04 15.12
N GLN A 275 -6.82 -14.15 14.17
CA GLN A 275 -7.40 -14.16 12.82
C GLN A 275 -6.86 -15.27 11.91
N ASN A 276 -7.75 -16.01 11.25
CA ASN A 276 -7.38 -16.96 10.20
C ASN A 276 -6.71 -16.27 8.99
N ALA A 277 -7.12 -15.05 8.65
CA ALA A 277 -6.43 -14.21 7.68
C ALA A 277 -6.62 -12.72 7.98
N PHE A 278 -5.59 -11.91 7.72
CA PHE A 278 -5.69 -10.45 7.76
C PHE A 278 -5.02 -9.84 6.52
N VAL A 279 -5.77 -9.11 5.70
CA VAL A 279 -5.29 -8.51 4.45
C VAL A 279 -5.59 -7.03 4.43
N VAL A 280 -4.56 -6.22 4.13
CA VAL A 280 -4.65 -4.79 3.83
C VAL A 280 -4.11 -4.56 2.43
N GLU A 281 -4.91 -3.94 1.57
CA GLU A 281 -4.52 -3.53 0.23
C GLU A 281 -4.94 -2.09 -0.07
N ASP A 282 -4.12 -1.37 -0.83
CA ASP A 282 -4.48 -0.09 -1.47
C ASP A 282 -4.98 0.99 -0.47
N SER A 283 -4.60 0.87 0.81
CA SER A 283 -5.22 1.57 1.94
C SER A 283 -4.27 2.55 2.66
N VAL A 284 -4.85 3.50 3.40
CA VAL A 284 -4.13 4.62 4.03
C VAL A 284 -4.40 4.66 5.54
N PHE A 285 -3.34 4.60 6.34
CA PHE A 285 -3.34 4.75 7.79
C PHE A 285 -2.55 6.00 8.17
N GLU A 286 -3.25 7.06 8.56
CA GLU A 286 -2.68 8.41 8.74
C GLU A 286 -2.95 8.99 10.14
N ASN A 287 -1.89 9.38 10.85
CA ASN A 287 -1.95 10.08 12.14
C ASN A 287 -2.76 9.35 13.25
N ASN A 288 -2.91 8.02 13.16
CA ASN A 288 -3.57 7.23 14.20
C ASN A 288 -2.65 7.07 15.42
N SER A 289 -3.22 6.87 16.61
CA SER A 289 -2.47 6.91 17.88
C SER A 289 -2.83 5.80 18.88
N ALA A 290 -1.81 5.18 19.46
CA ALA A 290 -1.90 4.12 20.47
C ALA A 290 -1.26 4.58 21.78
N ALA A 291 -2.06 5.12 22.70
CA ALA A 291 -1.60 5.65 23.98
C ALA A 291 -1.34 4.54 25.02
N ALA A 292 -0.40 4.76 25.93
CA ALA A 292 -0.09 3.81 27.00
C ALA A 292 -0.89 4.14 28.28
N SER A 293 -1.24 3.10 29.03
CA SER A 293 -1.92 3.22 30.32
C SER A 293 -1.33 2.26 31.36
N ALA A 294 -1.78 2.33 32.60
CA ALA A 294 -1.29 1.44 33.67
C ALA A 294 -1.61 -0.05 33.46
N SER A 295 -2.40 -0.39 32.44
CA SER A 295 -2.82 -1.75 32.08
C SER A 295 -2.63 -2.11 30.61
N LEU A 296 -2.35 -1.15 29.73
CA LEU A 296 -2.25 -1.35 28.28
C LEU A 296 -0.96 -0.73 27.73
N ASN A 297 -0.25 -1.46 26.88
CA ASN A 297 1.13 -1.15 26.51
C ASN A 297 1.29 -0.07 25.42
N GLY A 298 0.21 0.49 24.85
CA GLY A 298 0.29 1.53 23.82
C GLY A 298 1.04 1.08 22.56
N ARG A 299 0.69 -0.08 21.99
CA ARG A 299 1.43 -0.70 20.86
C ARG A 299 0.68 -0.57 19.53
N GLY A 300 1.38 -0.22 18.45
CA GLY A 300 0.84 -0.18 17.10
C GLY A 300 -0.08 1.02 16.87
N GLY A 301 0.49 2.19 16.56
CA GLY A 301 -0.27 3.44 16.39
C GLY A 301 -1.34 3.37 15.29
N ALA A 302 -1.12 2.57 14.23
CA ALA A 302 -2.16 2.21 13.26
C ALA A 302 -2.76 0.83 13.56
N LEU A 303 -1.93 -0.22 13.50
CA LEU A 303 -2.35 -1.62 13.58
C LEU A 303 -1.64 -2.34 14.73
N SER A 304 -2.35 -3.19 15.47
CA SER A 304 -1.74 -4.14 16.40
C SER A 304 -2.32 -5.53 16.25
N PHE A 305 -1.44 -6.52 16.19
CA PHE A 305 -1.75 -7.93 16.06
C PHE A 305 -1.26 -8.71 17.29
N ASP A 306 -2.14 -9.50 17.91
CA ASP A 306 -1.77 -10.40 19.01
C ASP A 306 -2.51 -11.75 18.97
N GLY A 307 -1.79 -12.83 19.33
CA GLY A 307 -2.30 -14.21 19.33
C GLY A 307 -1.95 -15.03 18.08
N GLY A 308 -2.73 -16.08 17.80
CA GLY A 308 -2.50 -16.91 16.61
C GLY A 308 -2.94 -16.21 15.33
N MET A 309 -2.26 -16.40 14.21
CA MET A 309 -2.74 -15.90 12.90
C MET A 309 -2.45 -16.89 11.78
N GLY A 310 -3.40 -17.09 10.86
CA GLY A 310 -3.20 -18.02 9.73
C GLY A 310 -2.31 -17.45 8.61
N GLY A 311 -2.43 -16.15 8.33
CA GLY A 311 -1.58 -15.41 7.39
C GLY A 311 -1.87 -13.90 7.40
N LEU A 312 -0.89 -13.09 7.01
CA LEU A 312 -0.95 -11.63 7.08
C LEU A 312 -0.29 -10.99 5.86
N THR A 313 -1.03 -10.13 5.15
CA THR A 313 -0.52 -9.38 3.99
C THR A 313 -0.85 -7.90 4.11
N ILE A 314 0.15 -7.05 3.92
CA ILE A 314 0.01 -5.60 3.71
C ILE A 314 0.60 -5.28 2.33
N ARG A 315 -0.17 -4.69 1.42
CA ARG A 315 0.33 -4.32 0.09
C ARG A 315 -0.19 -3.00 -0.46
N ASN A 316 0.60 -2.33 -1.30
CA ASN A 316 0.30 -1.04 -1.93
C ASN A 316 -0.29 0.02 -0.96
N SER A 317 0.16 0.03 0.31
CA SER A 317 -0.49 0.75 1.40
C SER A 317 0.44 1.79 2.05
N ARG A 318 -0.16 2.87 2.61
CA ARG A 318 0.58 3.99 3.22
C ARG A 318 0.29 4.12 4.71
N PHE A 319 1.34 4.07 5.52
CA PHE A 319 1.33 4.31 6.96
C PHE A 319 2.13 5.58 7.26
N SER A 320 1.45 6.69 7.58
CA SER A 320 2.11 7.99 7.78
C SER A 320 1.75 8.67 9.10
N GLY A 321 2.76 9.14 9.84
CA GLY A 321 2.58 9.97 11.03
C GLY A 321 1.90 9.28 12.21
N ASN A 322 1.74 7.95 12.17
CA ASN A 322 1.11 7.21 13.25
C ASN A 322 2.04 7.15 14.47
N SER A 323 1.47 7.16 15.68
CA SER A 323 2.21 7.32 16.93
C SER A 323 1.84 6.27 17.96
N ALA A 324 2.83 5.71 18.65
CA ALA A 324 2.63 4.78 19.75
C ALA A 324 3.42 5.23 20.99
N ASP A 325 2.83 5.12 22.18
CA ASP A 325 3.54 5.44 23.43
C ASP A 325 4.50 4.31 23.85
N GLY A 326 4.25 3.06 23.42
CA GLY A 326 5.04 1.89 23.77
C GLY A 326 5.97 1.41 22.66
N ILE A 327 5.39 0.75 21.64
CA ILE A 327 6.14 0.02 20.60
C ILE A 327 5.40 0.12 19.26
N ALA A 328 6.13 0.25 18.15
CA ALA A 328 5.62 0.36 16.79
C ALA A 328 4.70 1.56 16.55
N GLY A 329 5.27 2.67 16.05
CA GLY A 329 4.49 3.85 15.69
C GLY A 329 3.40 3.56 14.65
N ALA A 330 3.62 2.61 13.73
CA ALA A 330 2.59 2.14 12.80
C ALA A 330 2.05 0.74 13.16
N VAL A 331 2.86 -0.32 13.06
CA VAL A 331 2.38 -1.72 13.03
C VAL A 331 3.11 -2.62 14.02
N ASN A 332 2.36 -3.13 15.01
CA ASN A 332 2.84 -4.03 16.05
C ASN A 332 2.43 -5.48 15.77
N PHE A 333 3.38 -6.41 15.83
CA PHE A 333 3.18 -7.86 15.71
C PHE A 333 3.68 -8.56 17.00
N ASP A 334 2.79 -9.09 17.84
CA ASP A 334 3.12 -9.42 19.24
C ASP A 334 2.65 -10.82 19.66
N PHE A 335 3.58 -11.64 20.17
CA PHE A 335 3.35 -13.05 20.57
C PHE A 335 2.65 -13.89 19.49
N LEU A 336 3.04 -13.69 18.22
CA LEU A 336 2.38 -14.36 17.10
C LEU A 336 2.69 -15.87 17.04
N TYR A 337 1.63 -16.66 16.86
CA TYR A 337 1.70 -18.08 16.52
C TYR A 337 1.16 -18.29 15.10
N LEU A 338 2.06 -18.46 14.14
CA LEU A 338 1.70 -18.78 12.75
C LEU A 338 1.74 -20.30 12.50
N PRO A 339 0.91 -20.86 11.61
CA PRO A 339 1.08 -22.19 11.05
C PRO A 339 2.46 -22.39 10.38
N GLU A 340 2.96 -23.62 10.38
CA GLU A 340 4.23 -23.96 9.74
C GLU A 340 4.20 -23.66 8.23
N GLY A 341 5.02 -22.72 7.78
CA GLY A 341 5.08 -22.25 6.40
C GLY A 341 4.28 -20.99 6.09
N SER A 342 3.53 -20.44 7.05
CA SER A 342 2.91 -19.11 6.92
C SER A 342 3.94 -17.98 7.12
N ALA A 343 3.72 -16.85 6.45
CA ALA A 343 4.56 -15.66 6.51
C ALA A 343 3.72 -14.38 6.69
N ILE A 344 4.40 -13.31 7.10
CA ILE A 344 3.89 -11.94 7.07
C ILE A 344 4.53 -11.25 5.87
N SER A 345 3.76 -10.88 4.85
CA SER A 345 4.27 -10.16 3.67
C SER A 345 3.91 -8.68 3.73
N ILE A 346 4.88 -7.81 3.48
CA ILE A 346 4.74 -6.36 3.37
C ILE A 346 5.35 -5.93 2.04
N GLU A 347 4.51 -5.59 1.07
CA GLU A 347 4.96 -5.35 -0.31
C GLU A 347 4.50 -3.99 -0.84
N ASP A 348 5.32 -3.33 -1.66
CA ASP A 348 4.94 -2.11 -2.39
C ASP A 348 4.41 -0.98 -1.48
N SER A 349 4.82 -0.94 -0.20
CA SER A 349 4.17 -0.16 0.85
C SER A 349 5.09 0.88 1.49
N SER A 350 4.53 1.97 1.99
CA SER A 350 5.29 3.10 2.53
C SER A 350 4.98 3.40 3.99
N PHE A 351 6.04 3.51 4.80
CA PHE A 351 6.01 3.83 6.22
C PHE A 351 6.79 5.14 6.42
N SER A 352 6.09 6.25 6.65
CA SER A 352 6.67 7.60 6.66
C SER A 352 6.39 8.37 7.96
N GLY A 353 7.43 8.84 8.65
CA GLY A 353 7.30 9.72 9.82
C GLY A 353 6.53 9.13 11.01
N ASN A 354 6.38 7.81 11.10
CA ASN A 354 5.75 7.14 12.24
C ASN A 354 6.71 7.16 13.45
N GLN A 355 6.17 7.18 14.66
CA GLN A 355 6.98 7.45 15.87
C GLN A 355 6.61 6.61 17.11
N VAL A 356 7.61 6.26 17.92
CA VAL A 356 7.44 5.85 19.32
C VAL A 356 7.75 7.03 20.23
N ALA A 357 6.76 7.48 21.00
CA ALA A 357 6.71 8.85 21.53
C ALA A 357 7.05 9.03 23.02
N VAL A 358 7.13 7.96 23.83
CA VAL A 358 7.24 8.07 25.30
C VAL A 358 8.37 7.21 25.87
N SER A 359 9.24 7.82 26.68
CA SER A 359 10.41 7.16 27.29
C SER A 359 10.28 6.90 28.81
N GLU A 360 9.07 7.01 29.37
CA GLU A 360 8.86 6.98 30.84
C GLU A 360 8.15 5.73 31.39
N PHE A 361 7.36 5.00 30.59
CA PHE A 361 6.51 3.90 31.09
C PHE A 361 7.08 2.48 30.92
N TYR A 362 8.05 2.27 30.01
CA TYR A 362 8.67 0.95 29.80
C TYR A 362 10.15 0.94 30.15
N SER A 363 10.59 -0.17 30.77
CA SER A 363 12.00 -0.44 31.11
C SER A 363 12.64 -1.51 30.22
N GLY A 364 11.90 -2.01 29.23
CA GLY A 364 12.38 -2.92 28.19
C GLY A 364 12.84 -2.15 26.95
N ARG A 365 13.98 -2.56 26.37
CA ARG A 365 14.57 -1.97 25.16
C ARG A 365 13.95 -2.56 23.90
N TYR A 366 12.71 -2.15 23.64
CA TYR A 366 11.87 -2.67 22.56
C TYR A 366 11.11 -1.50 21.95
N ALA A 367 11.62 -0.94 20.86
CA ALA A 367 10.94 0.09 20.11
C ALA A 367 11.30 -0.08 18.64
N GLY A 368 10.34 0.18 17.75
CA GLY A 368 10.52 0.34 16.31
C GLY A 368 9.65 1.51 15.89
N GLY A 369 10.20 2.54 15.24
CA GLY A 369 9.42 3.75 14.95
C GLY A 369 8.29 3.52 13.94
N ALA A 370 8.44 2.59 12.99
CA ALA A 370 7.36 2.12 12.12
C ALA A 370 6.82 0.76 12.57
N ILE A 371 7.64 -0.28 12.57
CA ILE A 371 7.24 -1.67 12.77
C ILE A 371 8.00 -2.29 13.94
N ALA A 372 7.30 -3.10 14.74
CA ALA A 372 7.96 -4.04 15.66
C ALA A 372 7.33 -5.43 15.58
N ILE A 373 8.17 -6.47 15.62
CA ILE A 373 7.76 -7.87 15.69
C ILE A 373 8.43 -8.62 16.84
N SER A 374 7.63 -9.38 17.59
CA SER A 374 8.04 -10.29 18.66
C SER A 374 7.36 -11.66 18.46
N ALA A 375 8.14 -12.69 18.14
CA ALA A 375 7.62 -14.03 17.83
C ALA A 375 8.19 -15.13 18.75
N GLU A 376 7.31 -15.92 19.39
CA GLU A 376 7.73 -17.11 20.15
C GLU A 376 7.92 -18.34 19.24
N SER A 377 7.15 -18.43 18.16
CA SER A 377 7.26 -19.49 17.14
C SER A 377 7.99 -19.00 15.90
N ALA A 378 8.42 -19.91 15.03
CA ALA A 378 9.07 -19.55 13.78
C ALA A 378 8.13 -18.72 12.90
N VAL A 379 8.53 -17.49 12.57
CA VAL A 379 7.78 -16.55 11.74
C VAL A 379 8.71 -15.96 10.68
N ALA A 380 8.32 -16.09 9.42
CA ALA A 380 8.92 -15.32 8.33
C ALA A 380 8.25 -13.93 8.26
N LEU A 381 9.05 -12.86 8.35
CA LEU A 381 8.64 -11.51 7.99
C LEU A 381 9.38 -11.11 6.72
N ASP A 382 8.61 -10.74 5.70
CA ASP A 382 9.09 -10.57 4.34
C ASP A 382 8.69 -9.18 3.82
N ILE A 383 9.68 -8.32 3.56
CA ILE A 383 9.49 -6.92 3.22
C ILE A 383 10.09 -6.66 1.84
N ARG A 384 9.23 -6.34 0.86
CA ARG A 384 9.64 -6.10 -0.53
C ARG A 384 9.20 -4.74 -1.07
N ARG A 385 10.03 -4.13 -1.91
CA ARG A 385 9.66 -2.93 -2.73
C ARG A 385 9.07 -1.78 -1.89
N SER A 386 9.49 -1.69 -0.63
CA SER A 386 8.83 -0.88 0.40
C SER A 386 9.76 0.18 0.99
N THR A 387 9.19 1.34 1.32
CA THR A 387 9.96 2.51 1.78
C THR A 387 9.65 2.89 3.21
N PHE A 388 10.68 2.89 4.06
CA PHE A 388 10.66 3.34 5.44
C PHE A 388 11.43 4.65 5.53
N SER A 389 10.72 5.78 5.67
CA SER A 389 11.32 7.12 5.61
C SER A 389 11.03 7.96 6.85
N GLY A 390 12.08 8.52 7.46
CA GLY A 390 11.98 9.49 8.55
C GLY A 390 11.22 9.00 9.81
N ASN A 391 11.07 7.69 10.01
CA ASN A 391 10.43 7.12 11.19
C ASN A 391 11.35 7.26 12.43
N GLN A 392 10.76 7.37 13.63
CA GLN A 392 11.46 7.86 14.82
C GLN A 392 11.22 6.99 16.06
N SER A 393 12.26 6.79 16.86
CA SER A 393 12.18 6.07 18.14
C SER A 393 12.96 6.77 19.25
N GLU A 394 12.33 6.94 20.41
CA GLU A 394 12.97 7.42 21.63
C GLU A 394 13.86 6.37 22.35
N ASP A 395 14.00 5.15 21.79
CA ASP A 395 14.93 4.13 22.27
C ASP A 395 15.81 3.56 21.13
N GLU A 396 15.63 2.29 20.73
CA GLU A 396 16.28 1.67 19.59
C GLU A 396 15.36 1.63 18.35
N ALA A 397 15.91 1.35 17.16
CA ALA A 397 15.23 1.16 15.87
C ALA A 397 14.26 2.25 15.39
N GLY A 398 14.73 3.10 14.47
CA GLY A 398 13.91 4.16 13.87
C GLY A 398 12.83 3.63 12.91
N ALA A 399 13.10 2.57 12.13
CA ALA A 399 12.10 1.96 11.26
C ALA A 399 11.58 0.62 11.82
N ILE A 400 12.43 -0.41 11.85
CA ILE A 400 11.99 -1.81 12.05
C ILE A 400 12.71 -2.42 13.26
N TYR A 401 11.95 -3.01 14.17
CA TYR A 401 12.46 -3.82 15.27
C TYR A 401 11.97 -5.27 15.14
N ALA A 402 12.86 -6.25 15.29
CA ALA A 402 12.48 -7.66 15.24
C ALA A 402 13.20 -8.47 16.34
N VAL A 403 12.47 -9.32 17.07
CA VAL A 403 13.01 -10.15 18.16
C VAL A 403 12.35 -11.53 18.23
N GLY A 404 13.14 -12.54 18.63
CA GLY A 404 12.67 -13.90 18.87
C GLY A 404 12.85 -14.80 17.64
N ASN A 405 11.92 -15.73 17.42
CA ASN A 405 12.02 -16.72 16.33
C ASN A 405 11.61 -16.14 14.95
N VAL A 406 12.11 -14.94 14.62
CA VAL A 406 11.83 -14.23 13.37
C VAL A 406 12.94 -14.46 12.34
N ASP A 407 12.59 -14.98 11.17
CA ASP A 407 13.41 -14.94 9.97
C ASP A 407 12.98 -13.71 9.14
N LEU A 408 13.83 -12.67 9.06
CA LEU A 408 13.52 -11.40 8.38
C LEU A 408 14.22 -11.31 7.02
N THR A 409 13.44 -11.05 5.98
CA THR A 409 13.93 -10.65 4.65
C THR A 409 13.54 -9.20 4.36
N ILE A 410 14.49 -8.39 3.94
CA ILE A 410 14.26 -7.06 3.35
C ILE A 410 14.88 -7.07 1.96
N ASP A 411 14.04 -7.06 0.93
CA ASP A 411 14.46 -7.08 -0.48
C ASP A 411 13.98 -5.84 -1.24
N SER A 412 14.79 -5.34 -2.18
CA SER A 412 14.39 -4.28 -3.13
C SER A 412 13.78 -3.04 -2.45
N SER A 413 14.25 -2.65 -1.26
CA SER A 413 13.55 -1.71 -0.36
C SER A 413 14.43 -0.52 0.09
N THR A 414 13.81 0.61 0.45
CA THR A 414 14.50 1.82 0.92
C THR A 414 14.25 2.09 2.41
N LEU A 415 15.30 2.18 3.23
CA LEU A 415 15.23 2.66 4.61
C LEU A 415 16.03 3.97 4.72
N ASP A 416 15.36 5.11 4.62
CA ASP A 416 16.00 6.43 4.50
C ASP A 416 15.70 7.40 5.65
N GLY A 417 16.74 8.01 6.22
CA GLY A 417 16.62 9.13 7.17
C GLY A 417 15.88 8.81 8.48
N ASN A 418 15.66 7.53 8.81
CA ASN A 418 15.04 7.10 10.05
C ASN A 418 15.97 7.41 11.24
N SER A 419 15.40 7.65 12.42
CA SER A 419 16.18 7.99 13.60
C SER A 419 15.79 7.19 14.83
N ALA A 420 16.79 6.86 15.63
CA ALA A 420 16.60 6.30 16.96
C ALA A 420 17.42 7.11 17.95
N ARG A 421 16.97 7.19 19.19
CA ARG A 421 17.72 7.89 20.23
C ARG A 421 19.02 7.19 20.53
N TYR A 422 19.00 5.88 20.73
CA TYR A 422 20.10 5.14 21.36
C TYR A 422 20.82 4.13 20.45
N ALA A 423 20.13 3.37 19.61
CA ALA A 423 20.77 2.39 18.73
C ALA A 423 19.96 2.08 17.46
N ALA A 424 20.60 1.40 16.50
CA ALA A 424 19.94 0.70 15.40
C ALA A 424 19.05 1.59 14.50
N SER A 425 19.46 2.81 14.17
CA SER A 425 18.58 3.90 13.67
C SER A 425 17.71 3.56 12.44
N ALA A 426 18.04 2.54 11.65
CA ALA A 426 17.14 1.93 10.68
C ALA A 426 16.48 0.65 11.23
N LEU A 427 17.29 -0.38 11.52
CA LEU A 427 16.87 -1.74 11.82
C LEU A 427 17.58 -2.30 13.06
N GLY A 428 16.78 -2.63 14.09
CA GLY A 428 17.22 -3.41 15.24
C GLY A 428 16.77 -4.87 15.10
N PHE A 429 17.72 -5.79 14.94
CA PHE A 429 17.43 -7.20 14.74
C PHE A 429 18.01 -8.06 15.85
N TYR A 430 17.14 -8.79 16.54
CA TYR A 430 17.41 -9.74 17.62
C TYR A 430 16.66 -11.06 17.35
N GLY A 431 16.57 -11.44 16.07
CA GLY A 431 15.79 -12.58 15.59
C GLY A 431 16.64 -13.82 15.31
N LYS A 432 16.14 -14.71 14.44
CA LYS A 432 16.81 -15.96 14.07
C LYS A 432 17.76 -15.78 12.88
N ALA A 433 17.27 -15.31 11.74
CA ALA A 433 18.09 -15.00 10.57
C ALA A 433 17.69 -13.68 9.92
N LEU A 434 18.67 -12.94 9.39
CA LEU A 434 18.45 -11.69 8.65
C LEU A 434 19.08 -11.77 7.26
N LEU A 435 18.26 -11.54 6.22
CA LEU A 435 18.68 -11.26 4.85
C LEU A 435 18.31 -9.82 4.48
N VAL A 436 19.30 -9.03 4.07
CA VAL A 436 19.10 -7.74 3.40
C VAL A 436 19.65 -7.84 1.99
N SER A 437 18.78 -7.83 0.99
CA SER A 437 19.12 -7.95 -0.42
C SER A 437 18.64 -6.75 -1.22
N HIS A 438 19.40 -6.36 -2.25
CA HIS A 438 18.97 -5.37 -3.23
C HIS A 438 18.43 -4.06 -2.63
N SER A 439 18.95 -3.55 -1.50
CA SER A 439 18.26 -2.52 -0.69
C SER A 439 19.12 -1.28 -0.39
N THR A 440 18.49 -0.14 -0.17
CA THR A 440 19.15 1.16 0.06
C THR A 440 18.88 1.65 1.49
N ILE A 441 19.90 1.65 2.34
CA ILE A 441 19.82 2.00 3.77
C ILE A 441 20.68 3.25 4.01
N THR A 442 20.07 4.42 3.98
CA THR A 442 20.78 5.71 3.85
C THR A 442 20.37 6.79 4.86
N GLY A 443 21.32 7.60 5.32
CA GLY A 443 21.07 8.79 6.16
C GLY A 443 20.52 8.52 7.56
N ASN A 444 20.36 7.26 7.96
CA ASN A 444 19.72 6.91 9.22
C ASN A 444 20.61 7.30 10.42
N THR A 445 20.03 7.92 11.44
CA THR A 445 20.81 8.68 12.44
C THR A 445 20.48 8.31 13.88
N VAL A 446 21.50 7.95 14.67
CA VAL A 446 21.38 7.78 16.12
C VAL A 446 21.64 9.13 16.81
N THR A 447 20.66 9.64 17.56
CA THR A 447 20.63 11.06 17.98
C THR A 447 21.24 11.35 19.36
N ALA A 448 21.37 10.36 20.25
CA ALA A 448 21.99 10.55 21.56
C ALA A 448 23.50 10.85 21.44
N THR A 449 24.00 11.66 22.37
CA THR A 449 25.40 12.12 22.41
C THR A 449 26.25 11.39 23.47
N ASP A 450 25.67 10.50 24.27
CA ASP A 450 26.38 9.70 25.27
C ASP A 450 26.70 8.30 24.77
N ALA A 451 27.94 8.09 24.30
CA ALA A 451 28.47 6.81 23.78
C ALA A 451 28.55 5.66 24.82
N SER A 452 27.87 5.78 25.96
CA SER A 452 28.11 5.00 27.18
C SER A 452 27.29 3.71 27.31
N ARG A 453 26.29 3.49 26.45
CA ARG A 453 25.29 2.43 26.62
C ARG A 453 24.99 1.52 25.42
N PHE A 454 25.27 1.94 24.18
CA PHE A 454 24.65 1.33 23.00
C PHE A 454 25.59 1.16 21.78
N ASN A 455 25.12 0.42 20.78
CA ASN A 455 25.83 0.12 19.53
C ASN A 455 25.26 0.95 18.36
N ASN A 456 25.66 2.21 18.36
CA ASN A 456 25.09 3.34 17.63
C ASN A 456 25.27 3.24 16.09
N SER A 457 24.52 2.36 15.45
CA SER A 457 24.58 2.03 14.02
C SER A 457 23.20 2.16 13.37
N ALA A 458 23.10 2.17 12.04
CA ALA A 458 21.83 2.04 11.33
C ALA A 458 21.26 0.63 11.40
N LEU A 459 22.12 -0.39 11.23
CA LEU A 459 21.79 -1.79 11.45
C LEU A 459 22.54 -2.34 12.65
N TYR A 460 21.82 -2.67 13.72
CA TYR A 460 22.33 -3.50 14.80
C TYR A 460 21.72 -4.90 14.72
N ALA A 461 22.56 -5.92 14.50
CA ALA A 461 22.12 -7.28 14.20
C ALA A 461 22.72 -8.33 15.15
N TYR A 462 21.84 -9.03 15.86
CA TYR A 462 22.09 -10.18 16.70
C TYR A 462 21.16 -11.34 16.25
N PRO A 463 21.44 -12.00 15.10
CA PRO A 463 20.78 -13.26 14.75
C PRO A 463 21.27 -14.42 15.64
N ASP A 464 20.45 -15.46 15.79
CA ASP A 464 20.92 -16.76 16.32
C ASP A 464 21.65 -17.60 15.25
N ASP A 465 21.16 -17.61 13.99
CA ASP A 465 21.65 -18.48 12.91
C ASP A 465 22.57 -17.78 11.90
N ASN A 466 22.15 -16.64 11.31
CA ASN A 466 22.78 -16.10 10.10
C ASN A 466 22.52 -14.59 9.86
N LEU A 467 23.52 -13.87 9.34
CA LEU A 467 23.40 -12.51 8.78
C LEU A 467 23.95 -12.48 7.35
N GLN A 468 23.10 -12.15 6.38
CA GLN A 468 23.46 -11.95 4.98
C GLN A 468 23.07 -10.56 4.50
N ILE A 469 24.02 -9.88 3.84
CA ILE A 469 23.78 -8.60 3.16
C ILE A 469 24.35 -8.71 1.75
N THR A 470 23.51 -8.50 0.74
CA THR A 470 23.91 -8.58 -0.66
C THR A 470 23.31 -7.46 -1.52
N HIS A 471 24.03 -7.02 -2.55
CA HIS A 471 23.53 -6.05 -3.56
C HIS A 471 22.93 -4.77 -2.96
N SER A 472 23.45 -4.32 -1.82
CA SER A 472 22.81 -3.28 -0.98
C SER A 472 23.73 -2.10 -0.65
N VAL A 473 23.15 -0.95 -0.30
CA VAL A 473 23.85 0.30 0.02
C VAL A 473 23.69 0.68 1.49
N PHE A 474 24.80 0.91 2.17
CA PHE A 474 24.89 1.52 3.51
C PHE A 474 25.75 2.79 3.43
N SER A 475 25.11 3.96 3.36
CA SER A 475 25.83 5.23 3.19
C SER A 475 25.15 6.42 3.90
N GLY A 476 25.95 7.36 4.39
CA GLY A 476 25.48 8.55 5.11
C GLY A 476 24.84 8.28 6.47
N ASN A 477 24.80 7.01 6.91
CA ASN A 477 24.30 6.63 8.23
C ASN A 477 25.25 7.13 9.32
N SER A 478 24.71 7.57 10.46
CA SER A 478 25.50 8.31 11.45
C SER A 478 25.05 8.12 12.90
N ALA A 479 25.94 8.46 13.84
CA ALA A 479 25.63 8.53 15.25
C ALA A 479 26.27 9.76 15.91
N ALA A 480 25.48 10.54 16.64
CA ALA A 480 25.93 11.81 17.22
C ALA A 480 26.99 11.66 18.33
N ALA A 481 27.12 10.46 18.92
CA ALA A 481 28.13 10.15 19.95
C ALA A 481 29.40 9.46 19.43
N ASP A 482 29.39 8.90 18.21
CA ASP A 482 30.47 8.05 17.69
C ASP A 482 30.41 8.03 16.15
N ASP A 483 31.28 8.79 15.48
CA ASP A 483 31.31 8.92 14.03
C ASP A 483 31.87 7.67 13.31
N THR A 484 32.38 6.69 14.07
CA THR A 484 32.87 5.40 13.55
C THR A 484 31.82 4.29 13.53
N ALA A 485 30.72 4.47 14.27
CA ALA A 485 29.70 3.43 14.47
C ALA A 485 28.55 3.40 13.45
N GLY A 486 28.46 4.43 12.59
CA GLY A 486 27.21 4.84 11.94
C GLY A 486 26.45 3.81 11.10
N SER A 487 27.11 2.86 10.43
CA SER A 487 26.43 1.98 9.45
C SER A 487 26.00 0.63 10.02
N LEU A 488 26.95 -0.19 10.48
CA LEU A 488 26.68 -1.60 10.80
C LEU A 488 27.34 -2.02 12.12
N CYS A 489 26.63 -2.84 12.89
CA CYS A 489 27.19 -3.55 14.03
C CYS A 489 26.53 -4.93 14.19
N SER A 490 27.35 -5.95 14.42
CA SER A 490 26.93 -7.28 14.90
C SER A 490 27.83 -7.70 16.08
N ASP A 491 27.42 -8.66 16.91
CA ASP A 491 28.19 -9.04 18.11
C ASP A 491 29.43 -9.90 17.78
N ILE A 492 30.49 -9.75 18.58
CA ILE A 492 31.78 -10.45 18.49
C ILE A 492 31.71 -11.86 19.09
N GLU A 493 30.88 -12.09 20.12
CA GLU A 493 30.87 -13.34 20.89
C GLU A 493 30.00 -14.45 20.24
N SER A 494 29.41 -14.20 19.07
CA SER A 494 28.44 -15.08 18.42
C SER A 494 29.05 -16.05 17.41
N SER A 495 28.43 -17.22 17.25
CA SER A 495 28.89 -18.28 16.33
C SER A 495 28.19 -18.31 14.97
N PHE A 496 27.34 -17.32 14.65
CA PHE A 496 26.61 -17.27 13.38
C PHE A 496 27.52 -16.92 12.19
N SER A 497 27.11 -17.36 11.01
CA SER A 497 27.71 -16.90 9.75
C SER A 497 27.34 -15.44 9.47
N THR A 498 28.35 -14.66 9.13
CA THR A 498 28.21 -13.34 8.50
C THR A 498 28.59 -13.49 7.03
N SER A 499 27.91 -12.78 6.13
CA SER A 499 28.38 -12.61 4.76
C SER A 499 27.94 -11.28 4.17
N LEU A 500 28.92 -10.51 3.68
CA LEU A 500 28.71 -9.34 2.83
C LEU A 500 29.21 -9.63 1.42
N ALA A 501 28.32 -9.44 0.44
CA ALA A 501 28.57 -9.55 -0.99
C ALA A 501 28.01 -8.33 -1.73
N TYR A 502 28.63 -7.91 -2.84
CA TYR A 502 28.13 -6.84 -3.74
C TYR A 502 27.54 -5.63 -3.01
N THR A 503 28.17 -5.18 -1.95
CA THR A 503 27.61 -4.21 -1.00
C THR A 503 28.44 -2.94 -1.01
N TYR A 504 27.79 -1.78 -1.17
CA TYR A 504 28.41 -0.48 -0.94
C TYR A 504 28.28 -0.14 0.54
N TRP A 505 29.41 0.14 1.19
CA TRP A 505 29.44 0.40 2.63
C TRP A 505 30.50 1.43 2.98
N ASP A 506 30.18 2.38 3.85
CA ASP A 506 31.07 3.50 4.17
C ASP A 506 32.21 3.18 5.15
N GLY A 507 32.44 1.91 5.48
CA GLY A 507 33.55 1.48 6.35
C GLY A 507 33.33 1.75 7.84
N ARG A 508 32.13 2.16 8.26
CA ARG A 508 31.79 2.47 9.66
C ARG A 508 31.26 1.25 10.41
N THR A 509 32.17 0.43 10.92
CA THR A 509 31.93 -0.53 12.01
C THR A 509 32.55 -0.01 13.30
N LYS A 510 31.80 -0.04 14.40
CA LYS A 510 32.30 0.32 15.73
C LYS A 510 33.27 -0.77 16.25
N PRO A 511 34.45 -0.46 16.84
CA PRO A 511 35.45 -1.46 17.25
C PRO A 511 35.07 -2.50 18.32
N VAL A 512 33.83 -2.52 18.79
CA VAL A 512 33.27 -3.54 19.70
C VAL A 512 32.25 -4.46 19.00
N CYS A 513 32.12 -4.32 17.68
CA CYS A 513 31.27 -5.12 16.83
C CYS A 513 32.14 -6.06 15.98
N LYS A 514 31.57 -7.19 15.57
CA LYS A 514 32.16 -8.09 14.57
C LYS A 514 32.13 -7.40 13.21
N GLU A 515 33.32 -7.20 12.65
CA GLU A 515 33.46 -6.93 11.22
C GLU A 515 32.93 -8.15 10.46
N PRO A 516 31.99 -7.99 9.51
CA PRO A 516 31.43 -9.12 8.80
C PRO A 516 32.47 -9.84 7.94
N ASP A 517 32.30 -11.15 7.75
CA ASP A 517 33.09 -11.89 6.76
C ASP A 517 32.73 -11.38 5.35
N THR A 518 33.71 -10.82 4.64
CA THR A 518 33.56 -10.32 3.26
C THR A 518 34.03 -11.38 2.27
N ASP A 519 33.09 -12.12 1.67
CA ASP A 519 33.40 -13.27 0.80
C ASP A 519 33.47 -12.90 -0.70
N GLN A 520 32.94 -11.72 -1.07
CA GLN A 520 32.84 -11.23 -2.45
C GLN A 520 33.11 -9.72 -2.57
N SER A 521 32.79 -9.10 -3.71
CA SER A 521 33.07 -7.68 -4.02
C SER A 521 32.33 -6.71 -3.09
N VAL A 522 33.01 -6.18 -2.07
CA VAL A 522 32.48 -5.13 -1.19
C VAL A 522 33.15 -3.79 -1.51
N ILE A 523 32.35 -2.76 -1.78
CA ILE A 523 32.83 -1.40 -2.06
C ILE A 523 32.89 -0.62 -0.74
N THR A 524 34.01 -0.78 -0.02
CA THR A 524 34.28 -0.01 1.21
C THR A 524 34.74 1.40 0.86
N SER A 525 33.86 2.40 0.97
CA SER A 525 34.11 3.76 0.48
C SER A 525 33.36 4.84 1.27
N THR A 526 34.09 5.81 1.82
CA THR A 526 33.54 7.03 2.45
C THR A 526 33.22 8.15 1.44
N ALA A 527 33.30 7.87 0.14
CA ALA A 527 32.84 8.79 -0.90
C ALA A 527 31.29 8.86 -0.93
N ASP A 528 30.77 9.82 -1.69
CA ASP A 528 29.35 9.88 -2.03
C ASP A 528 29.03 8.76 -3.04
N PRO A 529 28.02 7.90 -2.82
CA PRO A 529 27.54 6.94 -3.82
C PRO A 529 26.76 7.60 -4.97
N LEU A 530 26.62 8.92 -4.99
CA LEU A 530 25.91 9.70 -6.03
C LEU A 530 24.44 9.27 -6.18
N LEU A 531 23.80 9.00 -5.04
CA LEU A 531 22.36 8.79 -4.94
C LEU A 531 21.64 10.14 -4.87
N GLY A 532 20.55 10.28 -5.63
CA GLY A 532 19.65 11.43 -5.57
C GLY A 532 18.92 11.56 -4.22
N GLU A 533 18.10 12.61 -4.11
CA GLU A 533 17.18 12.78 -2.99
C GLU A 533 16.15 11.64 -2.94
N LEU A 534 15.54 11.41 -1.77
CA LEU A 534 14.41 10.48 -1.64
C LEU A 534 13.20 11.11 -2.35
N ALA A 535 12.80 10.53 -3.48
CA ALA A 535 11.83 11.12 -4.39
C ALA A 535 10.93 10.08 -5.05
N ASP A 536 9.86 10.55 -5.68
CA ASP A 536 9.11 9.76 -6.66
C ASP A 536 9.94 9.69 -7.95
N ASN A 537 10.54 8.51 -8.19
CA ASN A 537 11.27 8.18 -9.40
C ASN A 537 10.49 7.14 -10.25
N GLY A 538 9.16 7.12 -10.09
CA GLY A 538 8.28 6.05 -10.56
C GLY A 538 8.22 4.85 -9.61
N GLY A 539 7.16 4.05 -9.74
CA GLY A 539 6.90 2.89 -8.89
C GLY A 539 5.86 3.13 -7.79
N PRO A 540 5.70 2.18 -6.85
CA PRO A 540 4.73 2.28 -5.76
C PRO A 540 5.23 3.13 -4.57
N THR A 541 6.54 3.28 -4.42
CA THR A 541 7.17 3.87 -3.22
C THR A 541 8.35 4.78 -3.55
N LEU A 542 8.68 5.71 -2.64
CA LEU A 542 9.75 6.69 -2.86
C LEU A 542 11.13 6.03 -2.80
N THR A 543 12.01 6.38 -3.74
CA THR A 543 13.33 5.77 -3.90
C THR A 543 14.45 6.82 -3.94
N ARG A 544 15.70 6.38 -3.87
CA ARG A 544 16.86 7.20 -4.26
C ARG A 544 17.40 6.68 -5.59
N TYR A 545 17.27 7.46 -6.65
CA TYR A 545 17.79 7.11 -7.97
C TYR A 545 19.31 7.35 -8.01
N PRO A 546 20.15 6.39 -8.48
CA PRO A 546 21.57 6.65 -8.72
C PRO A 546 21.76 7.60 -9.91
N ALA A 547 22.78 8.45 -9.86
CA ALA A 547 23.28 9.13 -11.06
C ALA A 547 24.06 8.13 -11.92
N PHE A 548 24.06 8.30 -13.26
CA PHE A 548 24.78 7.41 -14.19
C PHE A 548 26.22 7.09 -13.75
N ASN A 549 26.98 8.11 -13.35
CA ASN A 549 28.38 7.96 -12.96
C ASN A 549 28.59 7.48 -11.51
N SER A 550 27.55 6.89 -10.89
CA SER A 550 27.59 6.33 -9.54
C SER A 550 28.46 5.06 -9.48
N PRO A 551 29.21 4.84 -8.38
CA PRO A 551 29.91 3.57 -8.13
C PRO A 551 28.98 2.38 -7.82
N LEU A 552 27.67 2.55 -7.94
CA LEU A 552 26.65 1.51 -7.75
C LEU A 552 26.19 0.85 -9.05
N VAL A 553 26.35 1.56 -10.18
CA VAL A 553 25.83 1.15 -11.50
C VAL A 553 26.70 0.03 -12.08
N ASP A 554 26.06 -1.02 -12.60
CA ASP A 554 26.66 -2.27 -13.08
C ASP A 554 27.59 -2.97 -12.05
N ALA A 555 27.53 -2.57 -10.77
CA ALA A 555 28.55 -2.91 -9.77
C ALA A 555 28.28 -4.22 -9.00
N GLY A 556 27.13 -4.85 -9.21
CA GLY A 556 26.72 -6.11 -8.59
C GLY A 556 27.29 -7.36 -9.26
N ASP A 557 26.51 -8.45 -9.29
CA ASP A 557 26.94 -9.70 -9.93
C ASP A 557 26.38 -9.82 -11.34
N ALA A 558 27.26 -9.82 -12.35
CA ALA A 558 26.89 -10.04 -13.74
C ALA A 558 26.41 -11.48 -14.05
N ASN A 559 26.37 -12.38 -13.06
CA ASN A 559 25.99 -13.79 -13.18
C ASN A 559 25.04 -14.25 -12.06
N ILE A 560 24.31 -13.32 -11.42
CA ILE A 560 23.32 -13.63 -10.37
C ILE A 560 22.27 -14.63 -10.90
N GLU A 561 22.20 -15.83 -10.32
CA GLU A 561 21.29 -16.89 -10.78
C GLU A 561 19.83 -16.65 -10.36
N ASP A 562 19.61 -16.05 -9.17
CA ASP A 562 18.29 -15.84 -8.54
C ASP A 562 17.97 -14.33 -8.32
N ALA A 563 18.15 -13.48 -9.34
CA ALA A 563 17.78 -12.07 -9.24
C ALA A 563 16.26 -11.87 -9.15
N PRO A 564 15.75 -10.90 -8.36
CA PRO A 564 14.33 -10.54 -8.41
C PRO A 564 13.97 -9.99 -9.79
N ALA A 565 12.73 -10.21 -10.25
CA ALA A 565 12.32 -9.86 -11.61
C ALA A 565 12.30 -8.34 -11.87
N THR A 566 12.16 -7.54 -10.82
CA THR A 566 12.14 -6.06 -10.88
C THR A 566 12.95 -5.44 -9.75
N ASP A 567 13.28 -4.15 -9.91
CA ASP A 567 13.67 -3.29 -8.80
C ASP A 567 12.45 -2.83 -7.98
N GLN A 568 12.67 -1.94 -7.00
CA GLN A 568 11.61 -1.35 -6.16
C GLN A 568 10.50 -0.67 -6.95
N ARG A 569 10.80 -0.15 -8.14
CA ARG A 569 9.87 0.64 -8.95
C ARG A 569 9.02 -0.22 -9.88
N GLY A 570 9.29 -1.53 -9.95
CA GLY A 570 8.75 -2.40 -10.98
C GLY A 570 9.48 -2.34 -12.33
N SER A 571 10.64 -1.67 -12.40
CA SER A 571 11.51 -1.69 -13.60
C SER A 571 12.31 -2.99 -13.64
N ALA A 572 12.81 -3.41 -14.81
CA ALA A 572 13.66 -4.60 -14.90
C ALA A 572 14.88 -4.49 -13.96
N ARG A 573 15.28 -5.60 -13.33
CA ARG A 573 16.35 -5.64 -12.32
C ARG A 573 17.77 -5.84 -12.87
N ILE A 574 17.87 -6.14 -14.17
CA ILE A 574 19.12 -6.25 -14.93
C ILE A 574 18.82 -5.64 -16.30
N ASP A 575 19.24 -4.41 -16.53
CA ASP A 575 18.98 -3.69 -17.79
C ASP A 575 20.26 -3.56 -18.64
N ARG A 576 21.35 -3.07 -18.03
CA ARG A 576 22.63 -2.78 -18.74
C ARG A 576 23.64 -3.94 -18.71
N GLY A 577 23.30 -5.04 -18.03
CA GLY A 577 23.94 -6.35 -18.17
C GLY A 577 24.56 -6.91 -16.88
N ALA A 578 24.77 -6.06 -15.87
CA ALA A 578 24.94 -6.46 -14.48
C ALA A 578 23.84 -5.82 -13.63
N ILE A 579 23.58 -6.37 -12.44
CA ILE A 579 22.62 -5.81 -11.48
C ILE A 579 23.24 -4.65 -10.70
N ASP A 580 22.51 -3.57 -10.48
CA ASP A 580 22.96 -2.45 -9.65
C ASP A 580 23.01 -2.79 -8.15
N ILE A 581 23.87 -2.09 -7.41
CA ILE A 581 23.90 -2.15 -5.94
C ILE A 581 22.89 -1.17 -5.36
N GLY A 582 21.83 -1.68 -4.74
CA GLY A 582 20.78 -0.92 -4.06
C GLY A 582 19.37 -1.26 -4.55
N ALA A 583 18.40 -0.46 -4.11
CA ALA A 583 16.97 -0.69 -4.34
C ALA A 583 16.43 -0.29 -5.72
N VAL A 584 17.28 0.21 -6.60
CA VAL A 584 16.94 0.75 -7.91
C VAL A 584 17.96 0.25 -8.93
N GLU A 585 17.49 -0.06 -10.13
CA GLU A 585 18.31 -0.30 -11.32
C GLU A 585 18.44 0.98 -12.14
N TYR A 586 19.66 1.38 -12.52
CA TYR A 586 19.87 2.44 -13.50
C TYR A 586 19.60 1.93 -14.92
N GLY A 587 18.42 2.24 -15.45
CA GLY A 587 18.02 1.86 -16.80
C GLY A 587 18.70 2.70 -17.89
N ASN A 588 18.86 2.13 -19.08
CA ASN A 588 19.43 2.81 -20.25
C ASN A 588 18.56 3.99 -20.73
N LEU A 589 19.19 5.10 -21.12
CA LEU A 589 18.51 6.27 -21.70
C LEU A 589 18.76 6.35 -23.22
N PRO A 590 17.85 6.95 -24.00
CA PRO A 590 18.08 7.16 -25.43
C PRO A 590 19.10 8.29 -25.67
N PRO A 591 19.86 8.25 -26.78
CA PRO A 591 20.83 9.29 -27.13
C PRO A 591 20.22 10.69 -27.19
N GLU A 592 20.81 11.69 -26.54
CA GLU A 592 20.33 13.08 -26.55
C GLU A 592 20.85 13.89 -27.74
N ILE A 593 20.04 14.82 -28.26
CA ILE A 593 20.45 15.78 -29.30
C ILE A 593 21.16 16.97 -28.62
N THR A 594 22.46 17.09 -28.82
CA THR A 594 23.28 18.18 -28.22
C THR A 594 23.50 19.37 -29.15
N LEU A 595 23.29 19.20 -30.46
CA LEU A 595 23.40 20.29 -31.44
C LEU A 595 22.25 20.21 -32.46
N ALA A 596 21.61 21.35 -32.71
CA ALA A 596 20.60 21.45 -33.75
C ALA A 596 21.25 21.35 -35.14
N ALA A 597 20.77 20.42 -35.97
CA ALA A 597 21.17 20.34 -37.37
C ALA A 597 20.61 21.55 -38.16
N GLU A 598 21.44 22.19 -38.99
CA GLU A 598 21.06 23.37 -39.77
C GLU A 598 20.66 23.00 -41.21
N ASP A 599 19.64 23.68 -41.75
CA ASP A 599 19.25 23.57 -43.17
C ASP A 599 20.36 24.10 -44.09
N ALA A 600 20.65 23.36 -45.17
CA ALA A 600 21.70 23.69 -46.13
C ALA A 600 21.15 23.99 -47.53
N THR A 601 21.82 24.89 -48.27
CA THR A 601 21.58 25.10 -49.71
C THR A 601 22.90 25.00 -50.47
N LEU A 602 22.96 24.08 -51.44
CA LEU A 602 24.15 23.65 -52.17
C LEU A 602 23.81 23.44 -53.67
N THR A 603 24.81 23.14 -54.51
CA THR A 603 24.64 22.96 -55.96
C THR A 603 24.91 21.51 -56.38
N VAL A 604 24.28 21.04 -57.45
CA VAL A 604 24.68 19.78 -58.10
C VAL A 604 26.16 19.83 -58.49
N GLY A 605 26.92 18.86 -57.99
CA GLY A 605 28.37 18.76 -58.16
C GLY A 605 29.19 19.22 -56.94
N ASP A 606 28.56 19.83 -55.94
CA ASP A 606 29.23 20.14 -54.67
C ASP A 606 29.42 18.87 -53.82
N GLU A 607 30.49 18.87 -53.02
CA GLU A 607 30.81 17.85 -52.02
C GLU A 607 30.08 18.20 -50.70
N PHE A 608 29.37 17.23 -50.13
CA PHE A 608 28.69 17.38 -48.85
C PHE A 608 29.43 16.57 -47.79
N SER A 609 29.58 17.17 -46.60
CA SER A 609 30.22 16.56 -45.43
C SER A 609 29.55 17.12 -44.17
N LEU A 610 29.12 16.23 -43.28
CA LEU A 610 28.55 16.52 -41.97
C LEU A 610 29.00 15.41 -41.01
N ASP A 611 29.55 15.81 -39.86
CA ASP A 611 29.83 14.89 -38.76
C ASP A 611 28.59 14.77 -37.89
N ALA A 612 27.89 13.63 -37.94
CA ALA A 612 26.70 13.39 -37.13
C ALA A 612 27.04 13.11 -35.65
N SER A 613 28.29 12.77 -35.32
CA SER A 613 28.69 12.50 -33.93
C SER A 613 28.76 13.79 -33.08
N ASP A 614 28.90 14.96 -33.70
CA ASP A 614 28.78 16.27 -33.05
C ASP A 614 27.30 16.72 -32.85
N LEU A 615 26.30 15.93 -33.31
CA LEU A 615 24.86 16.22 -33.13
C LEU A 615 24.23 15.52 -31.93
N PHE A 616 24.79 14.38 -31.50
CA PHE A 616 24.24 13.51 -30.47
C PHE A 616 25.27 13.26 -29.36
N THR A 617 24.81 13.07 -28.13
CA THR A 617 25.60 12.38 -27.11
C THR A 617 24.72 11.40 -26.36
N ASP A 618 25.28 10.24 -26.09
CA ASP A 618 24.70 9.27 -25.18
C ASP A 618 24.82 9.76 -23.71
N PRO A 619 23.77 9.70 -22.87
CA PRO A 619 23.85 10.11 -21.46
C PRO A 619 24.77 9.20 -20.63
N GLU A 620 24.73 7.90 -20.92
CA GLU A 620 25.60 6.85 -20.37
C GLU A 620 26.99 6.87 -21.02
N GLY A 621 27.12 7.54 -22.17
CA GLY A 621 28.37 7.60 -22.94
C GLY A 621 28.65 6.31 -23.71
N ASP A 622 27.64 5.46 -23.90
CA ASP A 622 27.72 4.23 -24.69
C ASP A 622 27.90 4.53 -26.19
N ALA A 623 28.33 3.53 -26.96
CA ALA A 623 28.81 3.75 -28.32
C ALA A 623 27.67 3.91 -29.33
N LEU A 624 27.52 5.12 -29.87
CA LEU A 624 26.50 5.42 -30.87
C LEU A 624 26.79 4.82 -32.24
N THR A 625 25.80 4.13 -32.79
CA THR A 625 25.72 3.73 -34.20
C THR A 625 24.76 4.65 -34.97
N PHE A 626 25.08 4.94 -36.22
CA PHE A 626 24.35 5.97 -37.00
C PHE A 626 23.68 5.42 -38.26
N ALA A 627 22.42 5.80 -38.46
CA ALA A 627 21.66 5.54 -39.68
C ALA A 627 21.15 6.84 -40.32
N MET A 628 20.86 6.82 -41.62
CA MET A 628 20.39 8.01 -42.34
C MET A 628 19.34 7.65 -43.40
N GLN A 629 18.29 8.46 -43.47
CA GLN A 629 17.19 8.34 -44.44
C GLN A 629 16.95 9.67 -45.16
N GLY A 630 16.25 9.64 -46.30
CA GLY A 630 15.87 10.82 -47.09
C GLY A 630 16.99 11.51 -47.89
N ALA A 631 18.24 11.06 -47.75
CA ALA A 631 19.41 11.65 -48.40
C ALA A 631 19.40 11.58 -49.95
N PRO A 632 19.99 12.60 -50.64
CA PRO A 632 20.12 12.60 -52.09
C PRO A 632 21.10 11.54 -52.62
N GLN A 633 20.87 11.08 -53.85
CA GLN A 633 21.73 10.09 -54.49
C GLN A 633 23.17 10.58 -54.61
N GLY A 634 24.10 9.79 -54.05
CA GLY A 634 25.53 10.09 -54.02
C GLY A 634 26.05 10.48 -52.63
N ILE A 635 25.17 10.63 -51.64
CA ILE A 635 25.51 10.81 -50.22
C ILE A 635 25.27 9.50 -49.46
N GLY A 636 26.13 9.19 -48.49
CA GLY A 636 25.97 8.09 -47.54
C GLY A 636 26.42 8.51 -46.13
N ILE A 637 26.20 7.65 -45.14
CA ILE A 637 26.70 7.80 -43.77
C ILE A 637 27.57 6.59 -43.43
N ASP A 638 28.69 6.80 -42.75
CA ASP A 638 29.42 5.72 -42.09
C ASP A 638 28.83 5.46 -40.69
N ALA A 639 28.32 4.25 -40.48
CA ALA A 639 27.53 3.93 -39.30
C ALA A 639 28.33 3.84 -37.99
N GLY A 640 29.67 3.77 -38.04
CA GLY A 640 30.53 3.68 -36.85
C GLY A 640 31.29 4.96 -36.52
N THR A 641 31.14 6.01 -37.34
CA THR A 641 31.77 7.32 -37.13
C THR A 641 30.79 8.48 -37.23
N GLY A 642 29.61 8.29 -37.82
CA GLY A 642 28.66 9.36 -38.09
C GLY A 642 29.06 10.27 -39.25
N GLU A 643 30.15 9.99 -39.98
CA GLU A 643 30.54 10.81 -41.13
C GLU A 643 29.54 10.65 -42.28
N VAL A 644 28.67 11.64 -42.46
CA VAL A 644 27.83 11.79 -43.65
C VAL A 644 28.66 12.46 -44.74
N SER A 645 28.88 11.79 -45.86
CA SER A 645 29.73 12.31 -46.94
C SER A 645 29.26 11.91 -48.34
N GLY A 646 29.68 12.68 -49.35
CA GLY A 646 29.52 12.33 -50.77
C GLY A 646 29.43 13.51 -51.73
N THR A 647 28.94 13.26 -52.94
CA THR A 647 28.75 14.30 -53.98
C THR A 647 27.29 14.42 -54.38
N LEU A 648 26.77 15.65 -54.40
CA LEU A 648 25.36 15.92 -54.71
C LEU A 648 25.10 15.79 -56.22
N THR A 649 24.45 14.70 -56.64
CA THR A 649 24.24 14.41 -58.08
C THR A 649 22.91 14.92 -58.65
N THR A 650 21.92 15.22 -57.79
CA THR A 650 20.52 15.45 -58.20
C THR A 650 19.98 16.72 -57.54
N ALA A 651 19.41 17.63 -58.34
CA ALA A 651 18.76 18.84 -57.84
C ALA A 651 17.38 18.53 -57.23
N GLY A 652 17.02 19.24 -56.16
CA GLY A 652 15.79 19.00 -55.39
C GLY A 652 15.95 19.40 -53.92
N THR A 653 14.86 19.32 -53.15
CA THR A 653 14.88 19.52 -51.70
C THR A 653 14.70 18.18 -51.00
N PHE A 654 15.63 17.84 -50.12
CA PHE A 654 15.74 16.57 -49.43
C PHE A 654 15.62 16.80 -47.92
N ASN A 655 14.61 16.22 -47.27
CA ASN A 655 14.54 16.16 -45.81
C ASN A 655 15.36 14.95 -45.37
N ILE A 656 16.55 15.20 -44.84
CA ILE A 656 17.44 14.16 -44.32
C ILE A 656 17.09 13.93 -42.86
N THR A 657 16.90 12.67 -42.48
CA THR A 657 16.77 12.24 -41.09
C THR A 657 18.00 11.40 -40.75
N VAL A 658 18.68 11.73 -39.65
CA VAL A 658 19.78 10.94 -39.09
C VAL A 658 19.30 10.39 -37.75
N THR A 659 19.46 9.09 -37.57
CA THR A 659 19.15 8.35 -36.34
C THR A 659 20.47 8.01 -35.66
N ALA A 660 20.57 8.29 -34.36
CA ALA A 660 21.58 7.68 -33.50
C ALA A 660 20.92 6.55 -32.69
N THR A 661 21.63 5.43 -32.51
CA THR A 661 21.20 4.26 -31.76
C THR A 661 22.34 3.78 -30.87
N ASP A 662 22.09 3.60 -29.57
CA ASP A 662 23.06 3.09 -28.59
C ASP A 662 23.33 1.57 -28.74
N GLU A 663 24.14 0.99 -27.85
CA GLU A 663 24.47 -0.45 -27.90
C GLU A 663 23.32 -1.38 -27.43
N LEU A 664 22.31 -0.85 -26.72
CA LEU A 664 21.17 -1.60 -26.16
C LEU A 664 19.89 -1.47 -27.01
N GLY A 665 19.86 -0.52 -27.95
CA GLY A 665 18.86 -0.37 -29.00
C GLY A 665 17.87 0.78 -28.83
N LEU A 666 18.05 1.69 -27.86
CA LEU A 666 17.27 2.94 -27.85
C LEU A 666 17.85 3.93 -28.88
N SER A 667 17.04 4.89 -29.32
CA SER A 667 17.41 5.73 -30.46
C SER A 667 16.64 7.05 -30.53
N THR A 668 17.30 8.03 -31.15
CA THR A 668 16.78 9.39 -31.34
C THR A 668 17.06 9.88 -32.75
N ASP A 669 16.07 10.56 -33.36
CA ASP A 669 16.14 11.13 -34.70
C ASP A 669 16.35 12.65 -34.67
N VAL A 670 17.25 13.15 -35.53
CA VAL A 670 17.33 14.57 -35.90
C VAL A 670 17.04 14.71 -37.41
N SER A 671 16.31 15.76 -37.81
CA SER A 671 15.96 16.00 -39.21
C SER A 671 16.27 17.42 -39.66
N PHE A 672 16.78 17.56 -40.88
CA PHE A 672 17.17 18.84 -41.49
C PHE A 672 17.02 18.81 -43.02
N THR A 673 16.92 19.98 -43.63
CA THR A 673 16.64 20.14 -45.06
C THR A 673 17.90 20.48 -45.85
N VAL A 674 18.22 19.67 -46.86
CA VAL A 674 19.25 20.00 -47.87
C VAL A 674 18.56 20.34 -49.19
N THR A 675 18.67 21.60 -49.62
CA THR A 675 18.23 22.05 -50.95
C THR A 675 19.41 22.07 -51.91
N VAL A 676 19.26 21.38 -53.04
CA VAL A 676 20.27 21.23 -54.09
C VAL A 676 19.80 21.93 -55.36
N GLU A 677 20.47 23.04 -55.74
CA GLU A 677 20.17 23.80 -56.95
C GLU A 677 20.85 23.19 -58.21
N GLU A 678 20.29 23.42 -59.40
CA GLU A 678 20.93 23.02 -60.65
C GLU A 678 22.24 23.80 -60.90
N ALA A 679 23.29 23.08 -61.30
CA ALA A 679 24.56 23.64 -61.73
C ALA A 679 24.38 24.64 -62.89
N GLN A 680 24.57 25.93 -62.57
CA GLN A 680 24.44 27.05 -63.51
C GLN A 680 25.28 26.83 -64.79
N ARG A 681 24.62 26.48 -65.90
CA ARG A 681 25.27 26.25 -67.19
C ARG A 681 25.92 27.54 -67.69
N ARG A 682 27.25 27.66 -67.53
CA ARG A 682 28.04 28.74 -68.16
C ARG A 682 27.78 28.77 -69.66
N SER A 683 27.03 29.77 -70.12
CA SER A 683 26.68 29.93 -71.53
C SER A 683 27.94 30.27 -72.34
N SER A 684 28.31 29.36 -73.24
CA SER A 684 29.54 29.47 -74.04
C SER A 684 29.39 30.44 -75.21
N SER A 685 29.22 31.74 -74.91
CA SER A 685 29.50 32.79 -75.88
C SER A 685 31.01 33.05 -75.95
N GLY A 686 31.58 33.02 -77.15
CA GLY A 686 33.02 32.83 -77.36
C GLY A 686 33.86 34.11 -77.29
N GLY A 687 35.06 33.98 -76.73
CA GLY A 687 36.09 35.02 -76.74
C GLY A 687 37.43 34.47 -76.25
N GLY A 688 38.31 34.07 -77.17
CA GLY A 688 39.57 33.43 -76.82
C GLY A 688 40.60 34.42 -76.25
N GLY A 689 40.99 34.25 -74.99
CA GLY A 689 42.06 35.00 -74.35
C GLY A 689 42.52 34.31 -73.06
N ALA A 690 43.76 33.85 -73.01
CA ALA A 690 44.30 33.15 -71.84
C ALA A 690 44.76 34.12 -70.75
N VAL A 691 44.11 34.11 -69.59
CA VAL A 691 44.55 34.84 -68.38
C VAL A 691 44.27 34.04 -67.11
N ASN A 692 45.32 33.94 -66.29
CA ASN A 692 45.41 33.65 -64.85
C ASN A 692 44.46 32.63 -64.18
N LEU A 693 45.08 31.59 -63.63
CA LEU A 693 44.50 30.49 -62.86
C LEU A 693 44.28 30.88 -61.38
N TRP A 694 43.21 31.61 -61.05
CA TRP A 694 42.81 31.90 -59.66
C TRP A 694 41.29 31.71 -59.47
N TRP A 695 40.91 31.19 -58.29
CA TRP A 695 39.55 30.97 -57.77
C TRP A 695 38.66 29.92 -58.47
N LEU A 696 38.58 28.74 -57.85
CA LEU A 696 37.32 28.03 -57.58
C LEU A 696 37.55 26.90 -56.56
N MET A 697 37.42 27.22 -55.27
CA MET A 697 37.26 26.24 -54.20
C MET A 697 36.77 26.93 -52.91
N PRO A 698 35.49 26.77 -52.54
CA PRO A 698 35.03 26.96 -51.17
C PRO A 698 35.12 25.60 -50.46
N LEU A 699 36.26 25.31 -49.83
CA LEU A 699 36.37 24.19 -48.90
C LEU A 699 35.63 24.61 -47.62
N LEU A 700 34.34 24.28 -47.55
CA LEU A 700 33.42 24.76 -46.50
C LEU A 700 33.60 23.92 -45.24
N LEU A 701 34.76 24.08 -44.61
CA LEU A 701 35.12 23.44 -43.35
C LEU A 701 34.21 24.00 -42.23
N ILE A 702 33.17 23.25 -41.86
CA ILE A 702 32.35 23.55 -40.67
C ILE A 702 33.18 23.20 -39.42
N ARG A 703 34.15 24.06 -39.10
CA ARG A 703 34.91 24.01 -37.85
C ARG A 703 34.27 24.92 -36.81
N CYS A 704 33.31 24.37 -36.05
CA CYS A 704 32.74 25.06 -34.91
C CYS A 704 33.76 25.10 -33.74
N LEU A 705 34.67 26.09 -33.76
CA LEU A 705 35.76 26.20 -32.78
C LEU A 705 35.29 26.72 -31.41
N ARG A 706 34.64 25.84 -30.62
CA ARG A 706 34.38 26.04 -29.18
C ARG A 706 34.53 24.77 -28.32
N LYS A 707 35.76 24.25 -28.20
CA LYS A 707 36.16 23.39 -27.06
C LYS A 707 37.40 23.97 -26.36
N LYS A 708 37.18 24.72 -25.27
CA LYS A 708 38.10 24.85 -24.12
C LYS A 708 37.48 25.66 -22.98
N GLN A 709 37.70 25.18 -21.75
CA GLN A 709 36.99 25.55 -20.51
C GLN A 709 35.51 25.09 -20.58
N TYR A 710 35.01 24.25 -19.67
CA TYR A 710 35.55 23.84 -18.35
C TYR A 710 36.10 22.40 -18.32
N ALA A 711 37.06 22.19 -17.41
CA ALA A 711 37.56 20.90 -16.95
C ALA A 711 38.32 21.14 -15.63
N GLN A 712 37.55 21.35 -14.55
CA GLN A 712 37.94 21.34 -13.14
C GLN A 712 36.68 21.04 -12.33
#